data_AF-A0A1H6MHY7-F1
#
_entry.id   AF-A0A1H6MHY7-F1
#
_cell.length_a   1.000
_cell.length_b   1.000
_cell.length_c   1.000
_cell.angle_alpha   90.00
_cell.angle_beta   90.00
_cell.angle_gamma   90.00
#
_symmetry.space_group_name_H-M   'P 1'
#
loop_
_entity.id
_entity.type
_entity.pdbx_description
1 polymer ?
#
loop_
_entity_poly.entity_id
_entity_poly.type
_entity_poly.pdbx_seq_one_letter_code
_entity_poly.pdbx_strand_id
1 'polypeptide(L)'
;MIRFLLLCGCSLQANAAVQETQLDSLPGTAMTCGWEGRPVRPGKSVSGEAMRIGGRTFERGLGTHAPSAGTLKLDGKAGRFLAEVGVDASQAKGTVRFRVKGNGKTLFESGILKGGDEPVSVDVPLQGVRRLELEVDDGGDGRDFDHANWGNARLVYDGAVPVWMNPGESSNDETVYPAASRRTLSKGNTVRYIDPQRGDDRASGLSSGKAWKSMAPANALTLAPGDTLVIAPGTHDYSLIASGCGTEKDNITLRFLPGRHVFAYGNLATDKLHISNTNDRPYQPKSIALRLDGMKNVRLEGKGAEILLAGKSIYMMADGCDGVTLEGLTFDYLHPTVCEFKVESIDGQTMDISIAPDYGYELNDGKLTWKGPGWQFPLGGYMKVFDPEQGVFSGSFSPNGTRIEELSPGRLRVHYLSGSPTLKPGQVVQNRDITRDCVGFLQRNSRNLKWKDCSIHAIHGMGVVSQFCENLSFDRLNVAPRKGSPRTNVTWADILHFSGCKGRISVRDCFLSAAHDDAINVHGTHLRIVQQPAPNKVVVQFMHPQTFGIDGFHPGDEVEFIRGDSLVSFGSNKVQKVDRLDDRKMALTLQKPAPSGIRPTDALENVTWTPSVHVSGTTVRHIPTRGFLLTTRRPVVVENCRFIRTGMPGILVEDDASGWYESGMVKDMTIRGNTFVECAEPVIHINPHATKSEGPVHSNIRIENNRFELKGGTAVRSHHADKVTVKGNTYIRQGKPSAEKDCVRIDS
;
A
#
# COMPACT_ATOMS: atom_id res chain seq x y z
N MET A 1 -0.42 74.80 -26.77
CA MET A 1 0.48 74.16 -27.75
C MET A 1 1.54 73.40 -26.96
N ILE A 2 1.96 72.23 -27.46
CA ILE A 2 2.96 71.29 -26.91
C ILE A 2 2.38 70.19 -25.99
N ARG A 3 2.08 69.07 -26.65
CA ARG A 3 1.93 67.71 -26.10
C ARG A 3 3.28 67.21 -25.60
N PHE A 4 3.32 66.60 -24.42
CA PHE A 4 4.43 65.71 -24.03
C PHE A 4 4.05 64.27 -24.40
N LEU A 5 4.84 63.68 -25.31
CA LEU A 5 4.77 62.28 -25.72
C LEU A 5 5.14 61.38 -24.53
N LEU A 6 4.29 60.39 -24.23
CA LEU A 6 4.68 59.19 -23.49
C LEU A 6 5.68 58.41 -24.34
N LEU A 7 6.92 58.29 -23.87
CA LEU A 7 7.87 57.30 -24.35
C LEU A 7 7.43 55.93 -23.85
N CYS A 8 6.98 55.10 -24.79
CA CYS A 8 6.71 53.69 -24.61
C CYS A 8 8.01 52.99 -24.21
N GLY A 9 8.15 52.65 -22.92
CA GLY A 9 9.21 51.77 -22.45
C GLY A 9 8.95 50.37 -22.99
N CYS A 10 9.60 50.03 -24.10
CA CYS A 10 9.82 48.64 -24.49
C CYS A 10 10.52 47.93 -23.33
N SER A 11 9.78 47.18 -22.52
CA SER A 11 10.37 46.18 -21.64
C SER A 11 11.01 45.14 -22.54
N LEU A 12 12.34 45.18 -22.66
CA LEU A 12 13.11 44.00 -23.04
C LEU A 12 12.70 42.90 -22.05
N GLN A 13 11.92 41.93 -22.51
CA GLN A 13 11.91 40.62 -21.88
C GLN A 13 13.35 40.12 -21.99
N ALA A 14 14.09 40.17 -20.87
CA ALA A 14 15.32 39.43 -20.76
C ALA A 14 14.95 37.96 -20.97
N ASN A 15 15.29 37.40 -22.13
CA ASN A 15 15.36 35.96 -22.29
C ASN A 15 16.33 35.47 -21.21
N ALA A 16 15.81 34.79 -20.18
CA ALA A 16 16.66 34.12 -19.23
C ALA A 16 17.53 33.13 -20.02
N ALA A 17 18.85 33.23 -19.85
CA ALA A 17 19.80 32.43 -20.62
C ALA A 17 19.57 30.96 -20.27
N VAL A 18 19.45 30.11 -21.29
CA VAL A 18 19.51 28.66 -21.15
C VAL A 18 20.86 28.31 -20.53
N GLN A 19 20.85 27.75 -19.32
CA GLN A 19 22.03 27.37 -18.58
C GLN A 19 22.25 25.86 -18.68
N GLU A 20 23.51 25.44 -18.58
CA GLU A 20 23.90 24.04 -18.49
C GLU A 20 24.65 23.80 -17.18
N THR A 21 24.34 22.71 -16.48
CA THR A 21 25.06 22.28 -15.28
C THR A 21 25.36 20.79 -15.32
N GLN A 22 26.55 20.41 -14.86
CA GLN A 22 26.97 19.02 -14.76
C GLN A 22 26.53 18.46 -13.41
N LEU A 23 26.06 17.22 -13.37
CA LEU A 23 25.53 16.61 -12.15
C LEU A 23 26.57 16.50 -11.03
N ASP A 24 27.82 16.31 -11.39
CA ASP A 24 28.96 16.25 -10.48
C ASP A 24 29.35 17.61 -9.88
N SER A 25 28.79 18.70 -10.39
CA SER A 25 29.02 20.06 -9.90
C SER A 25 27.86 20.59 -9.06
N LEU A 26 26.76 19.83 -8.97
CA LEU A 26 25.61 20.21 -8.17
C LEU A 26 25.96 20.12 -6.67
N PRO A 27 25.57 21.11 -5.85
CA PRO A 27 25.83 21.06 -4.43
C PRO A 27 25.19 19.84 -3.78
N GLY A 28 25.95 19.13 -2.93
CA GLY A 28 25.43 18.06 -2.08
C GLY A 28 24.86 16.88 -2.85
N THR A 29 25.65 16.24 -3.73
CA THR A 29 25.26 15.01 -4.45
C THR A 29 24.56 14.01 -3.53
N ALA A 30 23.28 13.76 -3.80
CA ALA A 30 22.41 13.00 -2.92
C ALA A 30 21.79 11.80 -3.66
N MET A 31 22.67 10.94 -4.18
CA MET A 31 22.32 9.68 -4.82
C MET A 31 22.72 8.51 -3.90
N THR A 32 21.82 7.54 -3.73
CA THR A 32 22.12 6.31 -2.97
C THR A 32 23.10 5.43 -3.74
N CYS A 33 23.74 4.50 -3.05
CA CYS A 33 24.68 3.56 -3.63
C CYS A 33 24.41 2.18 -3.04
N GLY A 34 24.29 1.17 -3.89
CA GLY A 34 24.03 -0.22 -3.49
C GLY A 34 25.20 -0.89 -2.78
N TRP A 35 26.38 -0.25 -2.77
CA TRP A 35 27.56 -0.70 -2.05
C TRP A 35 27.63 -0.03 -0.67
N GLU A 36 27.37 -0.82 0.36
CA GLU A 36 27.34 -0.37 1.75
C GLU A 36 28.63 0.36 2.16
N GLY A 37 28.47 1.54 2.78
CA GLY A 37 29.59 2.36 3.26
C GLY A 37 30.36 3.11 2.17
N ARG A 38 29.90 3.09 0.90
CA ARG A 38 30.53 3.83 -0.22
C ARG A 38 29.57 4.90 -0.77
N PRO A 39 29.79 6.20 -0.50
CA PRO A 39 28.96 7.25 -1.09
C PRO A 39 29.28 7.41 -2.58
N VAL A 40 28.31 7.91 -3.35
CA VAL A 40 28.52 8.36 -4.74
C VAL A 40 29.52 9.51 -4.73
N ARG A 41 30.52 9.43 -5.61
CA ARG A 41 31.61 10.42 -5.68
C ARG A 41 31.51 11.21 -6.98
N PRO A 42 31.37 12.54 -6.92
CA PRO A 42 31.44 13.38 -8.10
C PRO A 42 32.73 13.18 -8.90
N GLY A 43 32.62 12.97 -10.21
CA GLY A 43 33.74 12.82 -11.15
C GLY A 43 34.58 11.55 -10.98
N LYS A 44 34.13 10.58 -10.17
CA LYS A 44 34.85 9.33 -9.89
C LYS A 44 33.93 8.12 -9.97
N SER A 45 34.50 6.97 -10.29
CA SER A 45 33.78 5.69 -10.19
C SER A 45 33.48 5.38 -8.71
N VAL A 46 32.60 4.40 -8.46
CA VAL A 46 32.24 4.01 -7.08
C VAL A 46 33.44 3.45 -6.29
N SER A 47 34.46 2.92 -6.97
CA SER A 47 35.72 2.50 -6.36
C SER A 47 36.67 3.68 -6.04
N GLY A 48 36.35 4.89 -6.50
CA GLY A 48 37.17 6.10 -6.33
C GLY A 48 38.15 6.36 -7.47
N GLU A 49 38.13 5.55 -8.51
CA GLU A 49 39.01 5.63 -9.68
C GLU A 49 38.40 6.51 -10.79
N ALA A 50 39.09 6.61 -11.93
CA ALA A 50 38.53 7.26 -13.11
C ALA A 50 37.34 6.46 -13.66
N MET A 51 36.24 7.14 -13.99
CA MET A 51 35.07 6.52 -14.62
C MET A 51 35.41 6.07 -16.03
N ARG A 52 35.18 4.80 -16.33
CA ARG A 52 35.43 4.23 -17.66
C ARG A 52 34.28 3.34 -18.09
N ILE A 53 33.83 3.43 -19.34
CA ILE A 53 32.77 2.58 -19.92
C ILE A 53 33.22 2.18 -21.33
N GLY A 54 33.18 0.90 -21.68
CA GLY A 54 33.58 0.44 -23.03
C GLY A 54 34.98 0.91 -23.46
N GLY A 55 35.92 1.05 -22.53
CA GLY A 55 37.26 1.58 -22.81
C GLY A 55 37.36 3.11 -22.96
N ARG A 56 36.24 3.84 -22.95
CA ARG A 56 36.20 5.32 -22.97
C ARG A 56 36.29 5.86 -21.54
N THR A 57 37.09 6.92 -21.33
CA THR A 57 37.23 7.58 -20.01
C THR A 57 36.33 8.81 -19.93
N PHE A 58 35.67 9.00 -18.79
CA PHE A 58 34.77 10.12 -18.51
C PHE A 58 35.33 10.94 -17.35
N GLU A 59 35.68 12.20 -17.62
CA GLU A 59 36.17 13.12 -16.59
C GLU A 59 35.06 13.70 -15.72
N ARG A 60 33.83 13.69 -16.25
CA ARG A 60 32.65 14.31 -15.63
C ARG A 60 31.55 13.28 -15.47
N GLY A 61 30.76 13.41 -14.41
CA GLY A 61 29.64 12.51 -14.12
C GLY A 61 29.68 11.88 -12.73
N LEU A 62 28.87 10.83 -12.53
CA LEU A 62 28.70 10.17 -11.24
C LEU A 62 28.92 8.66 -11.35
N GLY A 63 29.81 8.11 -10.52
CA GLY A 63 29.98 6.67 -10.33
C GLY A 63 29.20 6.15 -9.12
N THR A 64 28.51 5.04 -9.29
CA THR A 64 27.63 4.41 -8.30
C THR A 64 27.70 2.88 -8.37
N HIS A 65 26.93 2.20 -7.52
CA HIS A 65 26.73 0.75 -7.53
C HIS A 65 25.23 0.42 -7.47
N ALA A 66 24.76 -0.59 -8.19
CA ALA A 66 23.35 -0.99 -8.17
C ALA A 66 22.96 -1.74 -6.87
N PRO A 67 21.71 -1.62 -6.38
CA PRO A 67 20.73 -0.63 -6.79
C PRO A 67 21.12 0.77 -6.29
N SER A 68 20.91 1.79 -7.12
CA SER A 68 21.11 3.19 -6.74
C SER A 68 20.00 4.09 -7.29
N ALA A 69 19.71 5.16 -6.56
CA ALA A 69 18.67 6.11 -6.93
C ALA A 69 19.03 7.52 -6.45
N GLY A 70 18.77 8.53 -7.28
CA GLY A 70 18.90 9.93 -6.92
C GLY A 70 17.80 10.76 -7.55
N THR A 71 17.39 11.84 -6.87
CA THR A 71 16.32 12.72 -7.36
C THR A 71 16.78 14.17 -7.37
N LEU A 72 16.46 14.86 -8.47
CA LEU A 72 16.72 16.27 -8.68
C LEU A 72 15.41 17.04 -8.72
N LYS A 73 15.35 18.15 -7.98
CA LYS A 73 14.26 19.12 -8.06
C LYS A 73 14.55 20.10 -9.20
N LEU A 74 13.60 20.24 -10.13
CA LEU A 74 13.75 20.99 -11.38
C LEU A 74 12.75 22.16 -11.54
N ASP A 75 11.74 22.25 -10.66
CA ASP A 75 10.72 23.31 -10.64
C ASP A 75 9.98 23.57 -11.98
N GLY A 76 9.99 22.58 -12.89
CA GLY A 76 9.33 22.67 -14.19
C GLY A 76 10.08 23.53 -15.21
N LYS A 77 11.33 23.92 -14.90
CA LYS A 77 12.14 24.83 -15.71
C LYS A 77 13.33 24.18 -16.41
N ALA A 78 13.53 22.88 -16.24
CA ALA A 78 14.53 22.14 -17.02
C ALA A 78 14.05 21.91 -18.46
N GLY A 79 14.98 21.97 -19.41
CA GLY A 79 14.74 21.70 -20.82
C GLY A 79 15.14 20.30 -21.25
N ARG A 80 16.27 19.77 -20.75
CA ARG A 80 16.84 18.51 -21.24
C ARG A 80 17.81 17.88 -20.23
N PHE A 81 17.89 16.55 -20.18
CA PHE A 81 18.94 15.81 -19.49
C PHE A 81 19.70 14.92 -20.47
N LEU A 82 21.03 14.94 -20.35
CA LEU A 82 21.96 14.28 -21.27
C LEU A 82 23.00 13.50 -20.45
N ALA A 83 23.34 12.28 -20.84
CA ALA A 83 24.39 11.46 -20.22
C ALA A 83 24.87 10.35 -21.17
N GLU A 84 25.95 9.67 -20.78
CA GLU A 84 26.41 8.41 -21.37
C GLU A 84 26.55 7.37 -20.25
N VAL A 85 25.81 6.26 -20.33
CA VAL A 85 25.66 5.31 -19.22
C VAL A 85 26.21 3.94 -19.54
N GLY A 86 26.70 3.23 -18.52
CA GLY A 86 27.16 1.85 -18.64
C GLY A 86 27.90 1.33 -17.41
N VAL A 87 28.31 0.06 -17.49
CA VAL A 87 29.09 -0.61 -16.44
C VAL A 87 30.51 -0.06 -16.41
N ASP A 88 31.04 0.22 -15.22
CA ASP A 88 32.41 0.67 -15.06
C ASP A 88 33.40 -0.40 -15.54
N ALA A 89 34.41 0.00 -16.31
CA ALA A 89 35.37 -0.93 -16.93
C ALA A 89 36.19 -1.75 -15.92
N SER A 90 36.18 -1.38 -14.62
CA SER A 90 36.76 -2.23 -13.57
C SER A 90 35.96 -3.51 -13.32
N GLN A 91 34.72 -3.62 -13.82
CA GLN A 91 33.81 -4.73 -13.54
C GLN A 91 33.40 -5.47 -14.82
N ALA A 92 34.17 -6.49 -15.21
CA ALA A 92 33.86 -7.30 -16.38
C ALA A 92 32.59 -8.18 -16.21
N LYS A 93 32.11 -8.38 -14.99
CA LYS A 93 30.97 -9.26 -14.66
C LYS A 93 29.68 -8.52 -14.29
N GLY A 94 29.72 -7.20 -14.11
CA GLY A 94 28.56 -6.44 -13.67
C GLY A 94 27.45 -6.44 -14.73
N THR A 95 26.20 -6.46 -14.27
CA THR A 95 25.02 -6.31 -15.11
C THR A 95 24.07 -5.27 -14.52
N VAL A 96 23.79 -4.20 -15.26
CA VAL A 96 23.01 -3.07 -14.73
C VAL A 96 21.95 -2.61 -15.72
N ARG A 97 20.93 -1.93 -15.20
CA ARG A 97 19.93 -1.25 -16.00
C ARG A 97 19.76 0.19 -15.51
N PHE A 98 19.92 1.15 -16.41
CA PHE A 98 19.70 2.57 -16.13
C PHE A 98 18.27 2.97 -16.48
N ARG A 99 17.66 3.80 -15.63
CA ARG A 99 16.39 4.48 -15.93
C ARG A 99 16.46 5.96 -15.59
N VAL A 100 15.83 6.77 -16.44
CA VAL A 100 15.56 8.17 -16.16
C VAL A 100 14.06 8.36 -16.14
N LYS A 101 13.53 8.93 -15.05
CA LYS A 101 12.10 9.22 -14.90
C LYS A 101 11.88 10.71 -14.65
N GLY A 102 10.83 11.26 -15.23
CA GLY A 102 10.35 12.62 -14.98
C GLY A 102 9.00 12.56 -14.31
N ASN A 103 8.88 13.12 -13.10
CA ASN A 103 7.67 13.06 -12.27
C ASN A 103 7.12 11.61 -12.18
N GLY A 104 8.00 10.63 -11.90
CA GLY A 104 7.64 9.21 -11.82
C GLY A 104 7.34 8.49 -13.15
N LYS A 105 7.32 9.18 -14.30
CA LYS A 105 7.17 8.56 -15.62
C LYS A 105 8.53 8.24 -16.22
N THR A 106 8.77 6.99 -16.63
CA THR A 106 9.99 6.62 -17.37
C THR A 106 10.08 7.39 -18.68
N LEU A 107 11.17 8.14 -18.82
CA LEU A 107 11.54 8.89 -20.03
C LEU A 107 12.62 8.17 -20.84
N PHE A 108 13.44 7.34 -20.17
CA PHE A 108 14.48 6.53 -20.79
C PHE A 108 14.75 5.27 -19.97
N GLU A 109 15.05 4.16 -20.65
CA GLU A 109 15.55 2.91 -20.07
C GLU A 109 16.60 2.30 -21.01
N SER A 110 17.73 1.85 -20.47
CA SER A 110 18.87 1.34 -21.27
C SER A 110 18.72 -0.11 -21.74
N GLY A 111 17.78 -0.89 -21.17
CA GLY A 111 17.91 -2.35 -21.13
C GLY A 111 19.05 -2.80 -20.21
N ILE A 112 19.40 -4.09 -20.24
CA ILE A 112 20.52 -4.64 -19.46
C ILE A 112 21.83 -4.36 -20.20
N LEU A 113 22.74 -3.66 -19.51
CA LEU A 113 24.11 -3.41 -19.95
C LEU A 113 25.07 -4.30 -19.16
N LYS A 114 26.12 -4.79 -19.81
CA LYS A 114 27.11 -5.70 -19.24
C LYS A 114 28.50 -5.07 -19.21
N GLY A 115 29.37 -5.61 -18.35
CA GLY A 115 30.79 -5.26 -18.34
C GLY A 115 31.43 -5.40 -19.72
N GLY A 116 32.00 -4.30 -20.22
CA GLY A 116 32.68 -4.23 -21.53
C GLY A 116 31.82 -3.69 -22.67
N ASP A 117 30.51 -3.49 -22.48
CA ASP A 117 29.65 -2.84 -23.47
C ASP A 117 30.07 -1.37 -23.70
N GLU A 118 29.82 -0.88 -24.93
CA GLU A 118 29.97 0.53 -25.27
C GLU A 118 28.95 1.39 -24.49
N PRO A 119 29.29 2.63 -24.11
CA PRO A 119 28.36 3.51 -23.40
C PRO A 119 27.10 3.82 -24.22
N VAL A 120 25.95 3.80 -23.55
CA VAL A 120 24.66 4.13 -24.16
C VAL A 120 24.33 5.60 -23.92
N SER A 121 23.99 6.34 -24.97
CA SER A 121 23.59 7.74 -24.87
C SER A 121 22.19 7.89 -24.28
N VAL A 122 22.08 8.80 -23.31
CA VAL A 122 20.83 9.25 -22.71
C VAL A 122 20.56 10.66 -23.20
N ASP A 123 19.38 10.86 -23.77
CA ASP A 123 18.95 12.16 -24.24
C ASP A 123 17.44 12.29 -24.03
N VAL A 124 17.03 13.01 -22.98
CA VAL A 124 15.62 13.13 -22.59
C VAL A 124 15.15 14.58 -22.50
N PRO A 125 14.03 14.93 -23.15
CA PRO A 125 13.39 16.23 -22.97
C PRO A 125 12.73 16.34 -21.59
N LEU A 126 12.83 17.53 -20.96
CA LEU A 126 12.37 17.76 -19.58
C LEU A 126 11.32 18.87 -19.44
N GLN A 127 10.69 19.31 -20.53
CA GLN A 127 9.69 20.38 -20.48
C GLN A 127 8.56 20.03 -19.49
N GLY A 128 8.35 20.89 -18.49
CA GLY A 128 7.33 20.69 -17.45
C GLY A 128 7.69 19.64 -16.39
N VAL A 129 8.86 18.99 -16.49
CA VAL A 129 9.34 18.06 -15.47
C VAL A 129 9.79 18.84 -14.24
N ARG A 130 9.17 18.53 -13.10
CA ARG A 130 9.46 19.16 -11.80
C ARG A 130 10.43 18.32 -10.98
N ARG A 131 10.47 17.01 -11.20
CA ARG A 131 11.36 16.05 -10.54
C ARG A 131 11.99 15.13 -11.57
N LEU A 132 13.30 14.99 -11.54
CA LEU A 132 14.05 14.04 -12.35
C LEU A 132 14.64 12.96 -11.44
N GLU A 133 14.28 11.71 -11.69
CA GLU A 133 14.77 10.55 -10.95
C GLU A 133 15.74 9.77 -11.83
N LEU A 134 16.89 9.42 -11.26
CA LEU A 134 17.96 8.68 -11.90
C LEU A 134 18.15 7.38 -11.13
N GLU A 135 17.93 6.25 -11.78
CA GLU A 135 17.96 4.94 -11.16
C GLU A 135 18.93 4.00 -11.89
N VAL A 136 19.58 3.15 -11.11
CA VAL A 136 20.34 2.00 -11.60
C VAL A 136 19.87 0.77 -10.82
N ASP A 137 19.34 -0.23 -11.51
CA ASP A 137 19.00 -1.54 -10.96
C ASP A 137 20.01 -2.60 -11.39
N ASP A 138 20.02 -3.75 -10.71
CA ASP A 138 20.76 -4.94 -11.16
C ASP A 138 20.12 -5.52 -12.44
N GLY A 139 20.90 -6.30 -13.20
CA GLY A 139 20.44 -6.93 -14.43
C GLY A 139 19.60 -8.20 -14.21
N GLY A 140 19.31 -8.59 -12.97
CA GLY A 140 18.50 -9.75 -12.61
C GLY A 140 19.31 -10.99 -12.19
N ASP A 141 20.63 -10.86 -11.99
CA ASP A 141 21.53 -11.92 -11.51
C ASP A 141 22.14 -11.64 -10.13
N GLY A 142 21.60 -10.64 -9.42
CA GLY A 142 22.13 -10.16 -8.15
C GLY A 142 23.07 -8.97 -8.34
N ARG A 143 23.36 -8.23 -7.26
CA ARG A 143 24.05 -6.93 -7.35
C ARG A 143 25.57 -7.00 -7.42
N ASP A 144 26.16 -8.18 -7.47
CA ASP A 144 27.61 -8.32 -7.35
C ASP A 144 28.31 -7.76 -8.59
N PHE A 145 29.35 -6.94 -8.41
CA PHE A 145 30.13 -6.30 -9.48
C PHE A 145 29.39 -5.18 -10.25
N ASP A 146 28.24 -4.72 -9.78
CA ASP A 146 27.39 -3.74 -10.49
C ASP A 146 27.84 -2.29 -10.32
N HIS A 147 29.10 -2.00 -10.68
CA HIS A 147 29.59 -0.62 -10.70
C HIS A 147 29.07 0.06 -11.96
N ALA A 148 28.39 1.19 -11.78
CA ALA A 148 27.71 1.90 -12.84
C ALA A 148 28.17 3.35 -12.91
N ASN A 149 28.31 3.88 -14.12
CA ASN A 149 28.71 5.27 -14.35
C ASN A 149 27.64 6.04 -15.15
N TRP A 150 27.34 7.24 -14.70
CA TRP A 150 26.61 8.29 -15.42
C TRP A 150 27.63 9.28 -15.99
N GLY A 151 28.28 8.94 -17.10
CA GLY A 151 29.29 9.76 -17.76
C GLY A 151 28.71 11.02 -18.39
N ASN A 152 29.42 12.15 -18.26
CA ASN A 152 29.04 13.47 -18.80
C ASN A 152 27.60 13.90 -18.47
N ALA A 153 27.06 13.41 -17.36
CA ALA A 153 25.66 13.62 -17.00
C ALA A 153 25.39 15.09 -16.65
N ARG A 154 24.43 15.70 -17.34
CA ARG A 154 24.21 17.16 -17.31
C ARG A 154 22.77 17.55 -17.60
N LEU A 155 22.40 18.73 -17.11
CA LEU A 155 21.09 19.34 -17.26
C LEU A 155 21.18 20.65 -18.02
N VAL A 156 20.24 20.84 -18.93
CA VAL A 156 19.94 22.13 -19.55
C VAL A 156 18.69 22.69 -18.86
N TYR A 157 18.74 23.91 -18.34
CA TYR A 157 17.66 24.49 -17.55
C TYR A 157 17.54 26.02 -17.70
N ASP A 158 16.37 26.53 -17.35
CA ASP A 158 16.07 27.95 -17.21
C ASP A 158 15.81 28.25 -15.72
N GLY A 159 16.13 29.45 -15.24
CA GLY A 159 15.86 29.86 -13.86
C GLY A 159 16.82 29.29 -12.81
N ALA A 160 16.26 28.75 -11.71
CA ALA A 160 17.04 28.34 -10.54
C ALA A 160 17.86 27.08 -10.81
N VAL A 161 19.06 27.01 -10.20
CA VAL A 161 19.96 25.84 -10.32
C VAL A 161 19.24 24.61 -9.77
N PRO A 162 19.16 23.50 -10.54
CA PRO A 162 18.67 22.22 -10.06
C PRO A 162 19.40 21.77 -8.79
N VAL A 163 18.67 21.20 -7.82
CA VAL A 163 19.26 20.74 -6.56
C VAL A 163 18.96 19.27 -6.31
N TRP A 164 19.92 18.57 -5.74
CA TRP A 164 19.73 17.21 -5.24
C TRP A 164 18.73 17.23 -4.08
N MET A 165 17.87 16.23 -4.09
CA MET A 165 16.97 15.95 -2.98
C MET A 165 17.65 14.97 -2.04
N ASN A 166 17.73 15.28 -0.74
CA ASN A 166 18.33 14.33 0.19
C ASN A 166 17.55 13.01 0.17
N PRO A 167 18.21 11.85 0.34
CA PRO A 167 17.57 10.55 0.47
C PRO A 167 16.54 10.53 1.60
N GLY A 168 15.32 10.92 1.26
CA GLY A 168 14.17 10.97 2.14
C GLY A 168 13.59 12.30 2.54
N GLU A 169 14.09 13.36 1.97
CA GLU A 169 13.37 14.61 1.90
C GLU A 169 12.08 14.41 1.07
N SER A 170 10.93 14.82 1.62
CA SER A 170 9.69 14.80 0.86
C SER A 170 9.82 15.76 -0.31
N SER A 171 9.59 15.28 -1.52
CA SER A 171 9.72 16.09 -2.75
C SER A 171 8.56 17.04 -3.01
N ASN A 172 7.73 17.25 -1.99
CA ASN A 172 6.53 18.06 -2.06
C ASN A 172 6.92 19.52 -2.31
N ASP A 173 6.45 20.06 -3.43
CA ASP A 173 6.66 21.46 -3.82
C ASP A 173 6.02 22.37 -2.75
N GLU A 174 6.83 23.13 -2.02
CA GLU A 174 6.35 23.98 -0.91
C GLU A 174 5.36 25.06 -1.36
N THR A 175 5.33 25.40 -2.65
CA THR A 175 4.33 26.34 -3.20
C THR A 175 2.95 25.69 -3.33
N VAL A 176 2.89 24.36 -3.42
CA VAL A 176 1.67 23.56 -3.54
C VAL A 176 1.28 22.94 -2.20
N TYR A 177 2.27 22.57 -1.39
CA TYR A 177 2.11 21.88 -0.11
C TYR A 177 2.88 22.65 0.99
N PRO A 178 2.42 23.85 1.39
CA PRO A 178 3.11 24.64 2.38
C PRO A 178 3.12 23.95 3.75
N ALA A 179 4.24 24.11 4.46
CA ALA A 179 4.36 23.69 5.86
C ALA A 179 3.25 24.32 6.72
N ALA A 180 2.84 23.62 7.78
CA ALA A 180 1.71 24.03 8.63
C ALA A 180 1.84 25.48 9.15
N SER A 181 3.05 25.92 9.51
CA SER A 181 3.34 27.28 9.97
C SER A 181 3.11 28.39 8.93
N ARG A 182 3.04 28.04 7.64
CA ARG A 182 2.80 28.97 6.53
C ARG A 182 1.36 28.92 6.01
N ARG A 183 0.52 28.05 6.56
CA ARG A 183 -0.90 27.97 6.15
C ARG A 183 -1.69 29.13 6.76
N THR A 184 -2.64 29.65 6.00
CA THR A 184 -3.53 30.72 6.45
C THR A 184 -4.80 30.12 7.06
N LEU A 185 -5.16 30.56 8.26
CA LEU A 185 -6.42 30.14 8.88
C LEU A 185 -7.62 30.69 8.10
N SER A 186 -8.55 29.82 7.75
CA SER A 186 -9.82 30.20 7.13
C SER A 186 -10.74 30.89 8.14
N LYS A 187 -11.63 31.76 7.64
CA LYS A 187 -12.61 32.48 8.47
C LYS A 187 -13.73 31.57 9.04
N GLY A 188 -13.83 30.33 8.56
CA GLY A 188 -14.94 29.42 8.87
C GLY A 188 -16.17 29.73 8.03
N ASN A 189 -17.13 28.81 8.02
CA ASN A 189 -18.39 28.92 7.27
C ASN A 189 -18.22 29.38 5.81
N THR A 190 -17.08 29.04 5.19
CA THR A 190 -16.73 29.51 3.84
C THR A 190 -16.83 28.35 2.86
N VAL A 191 -17.62 28.54 1.81
CA VAL A 191 -17.67 27.61 0.67
C VAL A 191 -16.62 28.02 -0.35
N ARG A 192 -15.77 27.09 -0.75
CA ARG A 192 -14.78 27.27 -1.81
C ARG A 192 -14.90 26.21 -2.89
N TYR A 193 -14.61 26.57 -4.13
CA TYR A 193 -14.80 25.74 -5.31
C TYR A 193 -13.46 25.43 -5.98
N ILE A 194 -13.29 24.17 -6.36
CA ILE A 194 -12.13 23.66 -7.10
C ILE A 194 -12.65 23.00 -8.37
N ASP A 195 -12.22 23.48 -9.53
CA ASP A 195 -12.57 22.97 -10.85
C ASP A 195 -11.30 22.81 -11.70
N PRO A 196 -10.79 21.57 -11.88
CA PRO A 196 -9.56 21.32 -12.64
C PRO A 196 -9.64 21.67 -14.12
N GLN A 197 -10.84 21.76 -14.68
CA GLN A 197 -11.04 22.01 -16.10
C GLN A 197 -11.19 23.50 -16.39
N ARG A 198 -11.90 24.24 -15.53
CA ARG A 198 -12.34 25.62 -15.80
C ARG A 198 -11.80 26.65 -14.81
N GLY A 199 -11.21 26.22 -13.71
CA GLY A 199 -10.73 27.11 -12.66
C GLY A 199 -9.46 27.90 -13.01
N ASP A 200 -9.14 28.86 -12.14
CA ASP A 200 -7.89 29.64 -12.13
C ASP A 200 -7.42 29.80 -10.68
N ASP A 201 -6.19 29.40 -10.36
CA ASP A 201 -5.63 29.48 -9.00
C ASP A 201 -5.39 30.92 -8.52
N ARG A 202 -5.50 31.91 -9.42
CA ARG A 202 -5.52 33.34 -9.06
C ARG A 202 -6.92 33.83 -8.66
N ALA A 203 -7.96 33.03 -8.88
CA ALA A 203 -9.32 33.38 -8.52
C ALA A 203 -9.57 33.24 -7.00
N SER A 204 -10.66 33.85 -6.53
CA SER A 204 -10.99 33.85 -5.09
C SER A 204 -11.36 32.47 -4.52
N GLY A 205 -11.82 31.53 -5.36
CA GLY A 205 -12.41 30.27 -4.93
C GLY A 205 -13.83 30.38 -4.39
N LEU A 206 -14.40 31.58 -4.17
CA LEU A 206 -15.65 31.79 -3.42
C LEU A 206 -16.94 31.56 -4.21
N SER A 207 -16.85 31.24 -5.50
CA SER A 207 -18.00 30.87 -6.34
C SER A 207 -17.57 29.92 -7.45
N SER A 208 -18.51 29.19 -8.05
CA SER A 208 -18.21 28.26 -9.14
C SER A 208 -17.56 28.94 -10.36
N GLY A 209 -17.96 30.18 -10.69
CA GLY A 209 -17.35 30.99 -11.76
C GLY A 209 -15.99 31.59 -11.41
N LYS A 210 -15.54 31.44 -10.17
CA LYS A 210 -14.23 31.87 -9.65
C LYS A 210 -13.53 30.73 -8.92
N ALA A 211 -13.77 29.50 -9.35
CA ALA A 211 -13.16 28.30 -8.77
C ALA A 211 -11.64 28.30 -8.97
N TRP A 212 -10.95 27.67 -8.03
CA TRP A 212 -9.54 27.36 -8.19
C TRP A 212 -9.33 26.26 -9.20
N LYS A 213 -8.21 26.29 -9.93
CA LYS A 213 -7.87 25.26 -10.89
C LYS A 213 -7.34 24.01 -10.20
N SER A 214 -6.59 24.17 -9.13
CA SER A 214 -5.91 23.07 -8.47
C SER A 214 -6.20 23.04 -6.97
N MET A 215 -5.67 22.01 -6.31
CA MET A 215 -5.75 21.87 -4.85
C MET A 215 -4.78 22.79 -4.11
N ALA A 216 -3.84 23.44 -4.81
CA ALA A 216 -2.78 24.24 -4.17
C ALA A 216 -3.33 25.37 -3.27
N PRO A 217 -4.33 26.17 -3.69
CA PRO A 217 -4.87 27.19 -2.79
C PRO A 217 -5.60 26.60 -1.58
N ALA A 218 -6.20 25.41 -1.70
CA ALA A 218 -6.81 24.72 -0.57
C ALA A 218 -5.76 24.19 0.41
N ASN A 219 -4.65 23.64 -0.08
CA ASN A 219 -3.52 23.16 0.73
C ASN A 219 -2.82 24.29 1.51
N ALA A 220 -2.96 25.54 1.05
CA ALA A 220 -2.47 26.73 1.74
C ALA A 220 -3.36 27.17 2.91
N LEU A 221 -4.48 26.51 3.15
CA LEU A 221 -5.40 26.84 4.23
C LEU A 221 -5.30 25.88 5.42
N THR A 222 -5.55 26.42 6.61
CA THR A 222 -6.08 25.64 7.73
C THR A 222 -7.59 25.89 7.78
N LEU A 223 -8.38 24.85 7.51
CA LEU A 223 -9.83 24.94 7.46
C LEU A 223 -10.42 25.15 8.87
N ALA A 224 -11.54 25.86 8.93
CA ALA A 224 -12.23 26.23 10.16
C ALA A 224 -13.67 25.68 10.16
N PRO A 225 -14.37 25.67 11.32
CA PRO A 225 -15.71 25.11 11.42
C PRO A 225 -16.68 25.65 10.36
N GLY A 226 -17.44 24.74 9.75
CA GLY A 226 -18.42 25.04 8.70
C GLY A 226 -17.83 25.29 7.30
N ASP A 227 -16.51 25.26 7.12
CA ASP A 227 -15.92 25.37 5.78
C ASP A 227 -16.33 24.20 4.89
N THR A 228 -16.53 24.49 3.61
CA THR A 228 -16.82 23.48 2.58
C THR A 228 -15.91 23.66 1.39
N LEU A 229 -15.18 22.62 0.99
CA LEU A 229 -14.53 22.53 -0.31
C LEU A 229 -15.43 21.75 -1.27
N VAL A 230 -15.92 22.39 -2.32
CA VAL A 230 -16.68 21.78 -3.41
C VAL A 230 -15.73 21.47 -4.56
N ILE A 231 -15.57 20.19 -4.87
CA ILE A 231 -14.58 19.69 -5.82
C ILE A 231 -15.33 19.18 -7.05
N ALA A 232 -15.05 19.75 -8.22
CA ALA A 232 -15.63 19.34 -9.49
C ALA A 232 -14.88 18.15 -10.13
N PRO A 233 -15.55 17.33 -10.96
CA PRO A 233 -14.91 16.21 -11.66
C PRO A 233 -13.88 16.69 -12.69
N GLY A 234 -12.92 15.83 -12.97
CA GLY A 234 -11.80 16.10 -13.87
C GLY A 234 -10.50 15.50 -13.34
N THR A 235 -9.39 15.89 -13.97
CA THR A 235 -8.05 15.41 -13.59
C THR A 235 -7.39 16.39 -12.62
N HIS A 236 -7.11 15.93 -11.40
CA HIS A 236 -6.44 16.65 -10.34
C HIS A 236 -4.96 16.31 -10.34
N ASP A 237 -4.11 17.30 -10.61
CA ASP A 237 -2.65 17.11 -10.70
C ASP A 237 -1.97 17.07 -9.32
N TYR A 238 -2.63 17.56 -8.28
CA TYR A 238 -2.08 17.67 -6.94
C TYR A 238 -2.95 16.97 -5.92
N SER A 239 -2.32 16.49 -4.86
CA SER A 239 -3.00 15.98 -3.69
C SER A 239 -3.76 17.08 -2.97
N LEU A 240 -4.83 16.69 -2.29
CA LEU A 240 -5.43 17.52 -1.26
C LEU A 240 -4.84 17.12 0.10
N ILE A 241 -4.00 17.98 0.67
CA ILE A 241 -3.52 17.87 2.06
C ILE A 241 -4.33 18.83 2.92
N ALA A 242 -5.44 18.32 3.46
CA ALA A 242 -6.34 19.11 4.28
C ALA A 242 -5.91 19.07 5.76
N SER A 243 -5.97 20.23 6.41
CA SER A 243 -5.86 20.38 7.87
C SER A 243 -6.95 21.32 8.38
N GLY A 244 -7.35 21.17 9.64
CA GLY A 244 -8.38 22.01 10.24
C GLY A 244 -9.21 21.29 11.30
N CYS A 245 -9.89 22.07 12.14
CA CYS A 245 -10.76 21.55 13.19
C CYS A 245 -12.17 22.10 12.99
N GLY A 246 -13.10 21.23 12.63
CA GLY A 246 -14.53 21.50 12.70
C GLY A 246 -15.09 21.23 14.10
N THR A 247 -16.40 21.41 14.25
CA THR A 247 -17.15 21.04 15.46
C THR A 247 -18.23 20.01 15.13
N GLU A 248 -18.82 19.39 16.15
CA GLU A 248 -19.95 18.46 15.95
C GLU A 248 -21.12 19.11 15.21
N LYS A 249 -21.37 20.41 15.45
CA LYS A 249 -22.40 21.20 14.78
C LYS A 249 -21.96 21.65 13.39
N ASP A 250 -20.75 22.20 13.30
CA ASP A 250 -20.21 22.82 12.09
C ASP A 250 -18.99 22.02 11.61
N ASN A 251 -19.28 20.91 10.92
CA ASN A 251 -18.25 20.04 10.37
C ASN A 251 -17.52 20.77 9.23
N ILE A 252 -16.25 20.44 9.01
CA ILE A 252 -15.58 20.74 7.74
C ILE A 252 -16.05 19.74 6.70
N THR A 253 -16.43 20.20 5.51
CA THR A 253 -16.95 19.33 4.44
C THR A 253 -16.04 19.35 3.21
N LEU A 254 -15.60 18.18 2.77
CA LEU A 254 -14.96 17.95 1.47
C LEU A 254 -15.99 17.26 0.56
N ARG A 255 -16.63 18.05 -0.32
CA ARG A 255 -17.73 17.61 -1.18
C ARG A 255 -17.22 17.36 -2.59
N PHE A 256 -17.20 16.11 -3.01
CA PHE A 256 -16.95 15.72 -4.39
C PHE A 256 -18.28 15.72 -5.16
N LEU A 257 -18.35 16.52 -6.23
CA LEU A 257 -19.52 16.53 -7.12
C LEU A 257 -19.61 15.23 -7.92
N PRO A 258 -20.81 14.80 -8.38
CA PRO A 258 -20.92 13.58 -9.17
C PRO A 258 -20.06 13.61 -10.43
N GLY A 259 -19.43 12.49 -10.76
CA GLY A 259 -18.53 12.34 -11.90
C GLY A 259 -17.16 11.76 -11.54
N ARG A 260 -16.28 11.71 -12.55
CA ARG A 260 -14.94 11.10 -12.42
C ARG A 260 -13.92 12.13 -11.92
N HIS A 261 -13.27 11.85 -10.80
CA HIS A 261 -12.17 12.61 -10.21
C HIS A 261 -10.89 11.79 -10.35
N VAL A 262 -10.10 12.07 -11.37
CA VAL A 262 -8.85 11.36 -11.62
C VAL A 262 -7.73 12.08 -10.91
N PHE A 263 -7.05 11.45 -9.97
CA PHE A 263 -5.79 11.96 -9.44
C PHE A 263 -4.66 11.47 -10.33
N ALA A 264 -3.99 12.41 -11.00
CA ALA A 264 -2.88 12.12 -11.90
C ALA A 264 -1.68 11.60 -11.10
N TYR A 265 -0.95 10.65 -11.67
CA TYR A 265 0.28 10.16 -11.06
C TYR A 265 1.45 11.13 -11.30
N GLY A 266 2.40 11.21 -10.37
CA GLY A 266 3.68 11.92 -10.54
C GLY A 266 3.83 13.23 -9.76
N ASN A 267 2.77 14.02 -9.65
CA ASN A 267 2.78 15.32 -8.94
C ASN A 267 2.07 15.29 -7.57
N LEU A 268 1.51 14.14 -7.21
CA LEU A 268 0.92 13.92 -5.89
C LEU A 268 1.99 14.04 -4.79
N ALA A 269 1.53 14.45 -3.62
CA ALA A 269 2.33 14.46 -2.41
C ALA A 269 2.78 13.04 -2.07
N THR A 270 4.03 12.92 -1.64
CA THR A 270 4.62 11.65 -1.26
C THR A 270 5.18 11.68 0.15
N ASP A 271 4.94 10.62 0.93
CA ASP A 271 5.51 10.45 2.27
C ASP A 271 6.25 9.12 2.40
N LYS A 272 7.26 9.08 3.28
CA LYS A 272 7.83 7.81 3.76
C LYS A 272 6.99 7.29 4.90
N LEU A 273 6.47 6.08 4.75
CA LEU A 273 5.48 5.55 5.66
C LEU A 273 5.89 4.15 6.11
N HIS A 274 5.92 3.97 7.43
CA HIS A 274 5.87 2.65 8.04
C HIS A 274 4.41 2.25 8.21
N ILE A 275 4.02 1.20 7.51
CA ILE A 275 2.65 0.68 7.49
C ILE A 275 2.70 -0.78 7.91
N SER A 276 1.90 -1.13 8.91
CA SER A 276 1.85 -2.51 9.42
C SER A 276 1.56 -3.48 8.28
N ASN A 277 2.27 -4.61 8.26
CA ASN A 277 2.10 -5.70 7.32
C ASN A 277 2.41 -5.35 5.85
N THR A 278 2.91 -4.13 5.55
CA THR A 278 3.32 -3.69 4.20
C THR A 278 4.67 -2.94 4.18
N ASN A 279 5.60 -3.35 5.04
CA ASN A 279 6.85 -2.64 5.24
C ASN A 279 8.03 -3.15 4.37
N ASP A 280 7.78 -3.66 3.16
CA ASP A 280 8.86 -4.15 2.27
C ASP A 280 9.71 -2.99 1.72
N ARG A 281 9.11 -1.80 1.54
CA ARG A 281 9.76 -0.58 1.05
C ARG A 281 9.42 0.63 1.94
N PRO A 282 9.78 0.64 3.23
CA PRO A 282 9.32 1.63 4.19
C PRO A 282 9.86 3.04 3.89
N TYR A 283 11.09 3.10 3.39
CA TYR A 283 11.77 4.35 3.07
C TYR A 283 11.56 4.80 1.63
N GLN A 284 10.76 4.08 0.84
CA GLN A 284 10.35 4.54 -0.48
C GLN A 284 9.15 5.48 -0.33
N PRO A 285 9.22 6.72 -0.87
CA PRO A 285 8.10 7.65 -0.85
C PRO A 285 6.86 7.03 -1.52
N LYS A 286 5.71 7.16 -0.85
CA LYS A 286 4.41 6.66 -1.30
C LYS A 286 3.54 7.85 -1.66
N SER A 287 3.03 7.85 -2.89
CA SER A 287 2.13 8.87 -3.40
C SER A 287 0.76 8.78 -2.73
N ILE A 288 0.14 9.90 -2.37
CA ILE A 288 -1.13 9.98 -1.62
C ILE A 288 -2.05 10.99 -2.30
N ALA A 289 -3.26 10.61 -2.71
CA ALA A 289 -4.21 11.54 -3.34
C ALA A 289 -4.88 12.48 -2.33
N LEU A 290 -5.42 11.93 -1.24
CA LEU A 290 -6.07 12.69 -0.18
C LEU A 290 -5.36 12.46 1.16
N ARG A 291 -4.90 13.53 1.82
CA ARG A 291 -4.32 13.44 3.17
C ARG A 291 -5.10 14.34 4.11
N LEU A 292 -5.62 13.75 5.18
CA LEU A 292 -6.23 14.46 6.30
C LEU A 292 -5.22 14.47 7.44
N ASP A 293 -4.75 15.67 7.80
CA ASP A 293 -3.64 15.86 8.73
C ASP A 293 -4.14 16.52 10.02
N GLY A 294 -4.25 15.71 11.09
CA GLY A 294 -4.68 16.17 12.41
C GLY A 294 -6.10 16.74 12.46
N MET A 295 -6.96 16.37 11.51
CA MET A 295 -8.26 17.02 11.36
C MET A 295 -9.31 16.53 12.36
N LYS A 296 -10.26 17.40 12.70
CA LYS A 296 -11.39 17.07 13.57
C LYS A 296 -12.74 17.39 12.95
N ASN A 297 -13.73 16.52 13.15
CA ASN A 297 -15.11 16.69 12.68
C ASN A 297 -15.19 17.03 11.17
N VAL A 298 -14.79 16.06 10.35
CA VAL A 298 -14.69 16.18 8.90
C VAL A 298 -15.64 15.22 8.21
N ARG A 299 -16.30 15.70 7.15
CA ARG A 299 -17.12 14.89 6.25
C ARG A 299 -16.54 14.91 4.84
N LEU A 300 -16.30 13.73 4.30
CA LEU A 300 -15.98 13.51 2.89
C LEU A 300 -17.24 12.91 2.27
N GLU A 301 -17.90 13.67 1.39
CA GLU A 301 -19.17 13.27 0.80
C GLU A 301 -19.10 13.36 -0.73
N GLY A 302 -19.71 12.41 -1.43
CA GLY A 302 -19.71 12.44 -2.89
C GLY A 302 -20.57 11.36 -3.52
N LYS A 303 -21.89 11.38 -3.25
CA LYS A 303 -22.83 10.44 -3.91
C LYS A 303 -22.73 10.58 -5.42
N GLY A 304 -22.29 9.51 -6.09
CA GLY A 304 -22.07 9.48 -7.54
C GLY A 304 -20.72 10.04 -8.00
N ALA A 305 -19.82 10.37 -7.07
CA ALA A 305 -18.43 10.70 -7.36
C ALA A 305 -17.58 9.43 -7.41
N GLU A 306 -16.72 9.34 -8.42
CA GLU A 306 -15.74 8.28 -8.59
C GLU A 306 -14.34 8.86 -8.42
N ILE A 307 -13.66 8.49 -7.34
CA ILE A 307 -12.26 8.85 -7.08
C ILE A 307 -11.36 7.80 -7.74
N LEU A 308 -10.60 8.23 -8.73
CA LEU A 308 -9.82 7.37 -9.60
C LEU A 308 -8.34 7.67 -9.43
N LEU A 309 -7.52 6.64 -9.22
CA LEU A 309 -6.06 6.77 -9.24
C LEU A 309 -5.51 6.39 -10.61
N ALA A 310 -4.70 7.27 -11.21
CA ALA A 310 -4.05 6.99 -12.48
C ALA A 310 -2.85 6.03 -12.34
N GLY A 311 -2.20 5.99 -11.17
CA GLY A 311 -1.03 5.17 -10.91
C GLY A 311 -0.96 4.70 -9.46
N LYS A 312 0.04 3.88 -9.13
CA LYS A 312 0.22 3.27 -7.80
C LYS A 312 0.27 4.36 -6.70
N SER A 313 -0.79 4.51 -5.91
CA SER A 313 -0.92 5.58 -4.90
C SER A 313 -1.92 5.21 -3.79
N ILE A 314 -1.84 5.88 -2.64
CA ILE A 314 -2.82 5.76 -1.56
C ILE A 314 -4.01 6.69 -1.91
N TYR A 315 -5.24 6.19 -1.86
CA TYR A 315 -6.44 7.02 -2.07
C TYR A 315 -6.56 8.07 -0.99
N MET A 316 -6.52 7.63 0.26
CA MET A 316 -6.65 8.50 1.42
C MET A 316 -5.78 8.03 2.57
N MET A 317 -5.11 8.99 3.19
CA MET A 317 -4.47 8.85 4.49
C MET A 317 -5.17 9.74 5.52
N ALA A 318 -5.62 9.16 6.63
CA ALA A 318 -6.09 9.88 7.81
C ALA A 318 -5.08 9.69 8.94
N ASP A 319 -4.43 10.78 9.36
CA ASP A 319 -3.35 10.78 10.34
C ASP A 319 -3.68 11.72 11.49
N GLY A 320 -3.68 11.22 12.72
CA GLY A 320 -3.98 12.05 13.90
C GLY A 320 -5.41 12.63 13.93
N CYS A 321 -6.35 12.05 13.20
CA CYS A 321 -7.69 12.61 13.01
C CYS A 321 -8.71 12.17 14.07
N ASP A 322 -9.75 12.97 14.29
CA ASP A 322 -10.84 12.67 15.23
C ASP A 322 -12.21 13.03 14.64
N GLY A 323 -13.05 12.03 14.39
CA GLY A 323 -14.39 12.25 13.83
C GLY A 323 -14.35 12.52 12.33
N VAL A 324 -13.97 11.51 11.54
CA VAL A 324 -13.99 11.58 10.08
C VAL A 324 -15.09 10.66 9.55
N THR A 325 -15.93 11.17 8.66
CA THR A 325 -16.97 10.38 7.98
C THR A 325 -16.76 10.41 6.48
N LEU A 326 -16.71 9.24 5.84
CA LEU A 326 -16.73 9.05 4.39
C LEU A 326 -18.11 8.53 4.01
N GLU A 327 -18.79 9.22 3.09
CA GLU A 327 -20.15 8.88 2.68
C GLU A 327 -20.37 8.94 1.16
N GLY A 328 -20.84 7.82 0.61
CA GLY A 328 -21.34 7.76 -0.77
C GLY A 328 -20.27 7.78 -1.87
N LEU A 329 -18.99 7.62 -1.53
CA LEU A 329 -17.86 7.69 -2.45
C LEU A 329 -17.55 6.34 -3.11
N THR A 330 -17.19 6.37 -4.39
CA THR A 330 -16.68 5.21 -5.12
C THR A 330 -15.20 5.39 -5.42
N PHE A 331 -14.39 4.34 -5.26
CA PHE A 331 -12.94 4.34 -5.47
C PHE A 331 -12.55 3.29 -6.51
N ASP A 332 -11.69 3.64 -7.46
CA ASP A 332 -11.22 2.72 -8.51
C ASP A 332 -9.83 3.11 -9.07
N TYR A 333 -9.16 2.21 -9.79
CA TYR A 333 -7.91 2.48 -10.48
C TYR A 333 -8.16 2.53 -11.98
N LEU A 334 -7.46 3.43 -12.69
CA LEU A 334 -7.41 3.38 -14.15
C LEU A 334 -6.52 2.21 -14.62
N HIS A 335 -5.42 1.97 -13.90
CA HIS A 335 -4.44 0.93 -14.19
C HIS A 335 -4.18 0.11 -12.92
N PRO A 336 -5.03 -0.88 -12.60
CA PRO A 336 -4.86 -1.73 -11.43
C PRO A 336 -3.60 -2.60 -11.53
N THR A 337 -3.02 -2.95 -10.38
CA THR A 337 -1.73 -3.67 -10.32
C THR A 337 -1.85 -5.18 -10.18
N VAL A 338 -3.09 -5.69 -10.06
CA VAL A 338 -3.38 -7.11 -10.26
C VAL A 338 -3.85 -7.25 -11.68
N CYS A 339 -2.92 -7.63 -12.55
CA CYS A 339 -3.16 -7.74 -13.98
C CYS A 339 -3.86 -9.05 -14.30
N GLU A 340 -4.75 -9.02 -15.27
CA GLU A 340 -5.57 -10.17 -15.62
C GLU A 340 -5.55 -10.42 -17.13
N PHE A 341 -5.53 -11.70 -17.51
CA PHE A 341 -5.95 -12.12 -18.84
C PHE A 341 -6.95 -13.26 -18.75
N LYS A 342 -7.90 -13.29 -19.68
CA LYS A 342 -8.89 -14.36 -19.81
C LYS A 342 -8.48 -15.32 -20.91
N VAL A 343 -8.64 -16.62 -20.68
CA VAL A 343 -8.47 -17.66 -21.69
C VAL A 343 -9.70 -17.69 -22.59
N GLU A 344 -9.48 -17.58 -23.90
CA GLU A 344 -10.54 -17.48 -24.91
C GLU A 344 -10.74 -18.81 -25.64
N SER A 345 -9.65 -19.42 -26.09
CA SER A 345 -9.65 -20.70 -26.78
C SER A 345 -8.30 -21.42 -26.60
N ILE A 346 -8.32 -22.74 -26.82
CA ILE A 346 -7.12 -23.58 -26.83
C ILE A 346 -7.18 -24.43 -28.09
N ASP A 347 -6.08 -24.47 -28.83
CA ASP A 347 -5.91 -25.32 -30.01
C ASP A 347 -4.50 -25.94 -30.00
N GLY A 348 -4.44 -27.24 -29.73
CA GLY A 348 -3.19 -27.98 -29.57
C GLY A 348 -2.25 -27.34 -28.54
N GLN A 349 -1.10 -26.84 -29.00
CA GLN A 349 -0.07 -26.19 -28.19
C GLN A 349 -0.22 -24.66 -28.11
N THR A 350 -1.37 -24.12 -28.52
CA THR A 350 -1.63 -22.69 -28.50
C THR A 350 -2.83 -22.35 -27.63
N MET A 351 -2.79 -21.19 -26.99
CA MET A 351 -3.87 -20.66 -26.17
C MET A 351 -4.07 -19.18 -26.51
N ASP A 352 -5.27 -18.82 -26.98
CA ASP A 352 -5.62 -17.42 -27.20
C ASP A 352 -6.16 -16.82 -25.91
N ILE A 353 -5.69 -15.61 -25.60
CA ILE A 353 -6.05 -14.86 -24.41
C ILE A 353 -6.53 -13.45 -24.76
N SER A 354 -7.37 -12.89 -23.90
CA SER A 354 -7.77 -11.49 -23.96
C SER A 354 -7.32 -10.71 -22.71
N ILE A 355 -6.86 -9.48 -22.92
CA ILE A 355 -6.45 -8.54 -21.87
C ILE A 355 -7.37 -7.33 -21.98
N ALA A 356 -7.98 -6.94 -20.85
CA ALA A 356 -8.85 -5.77 -20.82
C ALA A 356 -8.06 -4.46 -21.03
N PRO A 357 -8.65 -3.42 -21.65
CA PRO A 357 -7.97 -2.14 -21.94
C PRO A 357 -7.40 -1.42 -20.71
N ASP A 358 -7.91 -1.72 -19.52
CA ASP A 358 -7.44 -1.15 -18.25
C ASP A 358 -6.00 -1.59 -17.93
N TYR A 359 -5.54 -2.73 -18.47
CA TYR A 359 -4.22 -3.30 -18.22
C TYR A 359 -3.22 -2.92 -19.32
N GLY A 360 -2.20 -2.16 -18.94
CA GLY A 360 -1.06 -1.89 -19.82
C GLY A 360 -0.09 -3.06 -19.86
N TYR A 361 0.42 -3.37 -21.05
CA TYR A 361 1.50 -4.33 -21.24
C TYR A 361 2.45 -3.90 -22.37
N GLU A 362 3.62 -4.53 -22.42
CA GLU A 362 4.58 -4.53 -23.52
C GLU A 362 4.96 -5.96 -23.86
N LEU A 363 5.26 -6.19 -25.14
CA LEU A 363 5.72 -7.47 -25.65
C LEU A 363 7.12 -7.29 -26.26
N ASN A 364 8.12 -7.94 -25.68
CA ASN A 364 9.49 -7.92 -26.17
C ASN A 364 9.99 -9.37 -26.31
N ASP A 365 10.42 -9.77 -27.52
CA ASP A 365 10.87 -11.13 -27.84
C ASP A 365 9.93 -12.24 -27.35
N GLY A 366 8.63 -11.98 -27.47
CA GLY A 366 7.57 -12.90 -27.05
C GLY A 366 7.40 -13.05 -25.53
N LYS A 367 7.97 -12.14 -24.74
CA LYS A 367 7.75 -12.05 -23.29
C LYS A 367 6.89 -10.84 -22.96
N LEU A 368 5.84 -11.06 -22.18
CA LEU A 368 4.92 -10.02 -21.74
C LEU A 368 5.44 -9.35 -20.46
N THR A 369 5.42 -8.03 -20.43
CA THR A 369 5.67 -7.21 -19.22
C THR A 369 4.46 -6.33 -18.96
N TRP A 370 3.91 -6.40 -17.75
CA TRP A 370 2.84 -5.51 -17.31
C TRP A 370 3.39 -4.14 -16.96
N LYS A 371 2.62 -3.09 -17.23
CA LYS A 371 3.01 -1.71 -16.90
C LYS A 371 1.82 -0.81 -16.60
N GLY A 372 2.08 0.18 -15.76
CA GLY A 372 1.20 1.32 -15.52
C GLY A 372 1.99 2.50 -14.93
N PRO A 373 1.35 3.65 -14.69
CA PRO A 373 2.04 4.78 -14.09
C PRO A 373 2.58 4.42 -12.69
N GLY A 374 3.92 4.46 -12.56
CA GLY A 374 4.63 4.17 -11.31
C GLY A 374 4.94 2.70 -11.02
N TRP A 375 4.69 1.77 -11.96
CA TRP A 375 4.99 0.36 -11.76
C TRP A 375 5.12 -0.43 -13.08
N GLN A 376 5.98 -1.45 -13.07
CA GLN A 376 6.09 -2.45 -14.14
C GLN A 376 6.62 -3.76 -13.56
N PHE A 377 6.18 -4.89 -14.10
CA PHE A 377 6.73 -6.21 -13.72
C PHE A 377 6.49 -7.24 -14.84
N PRO A 378 7.42 -8.19 -15.07
CA PRO A 378 7.25 -9.22 -16.08
C PRO A 378 6.10 -10.16 -15.72
N LEU A 379 5.42 -10.71 -16.72
CA LEU A 379 4.47 -11.80 -16.53
C LEU A 379 5.19 -13.00 -15.90
N GLY A 380 4.70 -13.45 -14.74
CA GLY A 380 5.34 -14.50 -13.96
C GLY A 380 5.27 -14.21 -12.46
N GLY A 381 6.06 -14.91 -11.66
CA GLY A 381 5.99 -14.79 -10.20
C GLY A 381 4.67 -15.35 -9.65
N TYR A 382 3.97 -14.58 -8.82
CA TYR A 382 2.72 -15.06 -8.22
C TYR A 382 1.54 -14.95 -9.17
N MET A 383 0.88 -16.08 -9.41
CA MET A 383 -0.30 -16.16 -10.27
C MET A 383 -1.36 -17.05 -9.63
N LYS A 384 -2.62 -16.69 -9.86
CA LYS A 384 -3.78 -17.49 -9.50
C LYS A 384 -4.73 -17.57 -10.68
N VAL A 385 -5.31 -18.75 -10.87
CA VAL A 385 -6.33 -18.99 -11.87
C VAL A 385 -7.68 -18.96 -11.17
N PHE A 386 -8.56 -18.08 -11.62
CA PHE A 386 -9.91 -17.93 -11.14
C PHE A 386 -10.89 -18.42 -12.22
N ASP A 387 -11.87 -19.22 -11.81
CA ASP A 387 -12.99 -19.63 -12.66
C ASP A 387 -14.20 -18.75 -12.32
N PRO A 388 -14.58 -17.78 -13.18
CA PRO A 388 -15.70 -16.88 -12.89
C PRO A 388 -17.08 -17.56 -12.89
N GLU A 389 -17.23 -18.69 -13.59
CA GLU A 389 -18.49 -19.43 -13.65
C GLU A 389 -18.73 -20.16 -12.34
N GLN A 390 -17.70 -20.82 -11.82
CA GLN A 390 -17.77 -21.57 -10.57
C GLN A 390 -17.51 -20.71 -9.32
N GLY A 391 -16.87 -19.56 -9.48
CA GLY A 391 -16.49 -18.68 -8.38
C GLY A 391 -15.41 -19.28 -7.47
N VAL A 392 -14.48 -20.06 -8.04
CA VAL A 392 -13.41 -20.76 -7.32
C VAL A 392 -12.03 -20.49 -7.92
N PHE A 393 -11.01 -20.63 -7.09
CA PHE A 393 -9.62 -20.61 -7.52
C PHE A 393 -9.12 -22.04 -7.75
N SER A 394 -8.53 -22.32 -8.92
CA SER A 394 -8.04 -23.66 -9.25
C SER A 394 -6.95 -23.63 -10.30
N GLY A 395 -5.87 -24.38 -10.11
CA GLY A 395 -4.77 -24.48 -11.08
C GLY A 395 -3.77 -23.33 -10.97
N SER A 396 -2.83 -23.31 -11.92
CA SER A 396 -1.81 -22.27 -12.05
C SER A 396 -1.42 -22.11 -13.51
N PHE A 397 -0.95 -20.93 -13.88
CA PHE A 397 -0.33 -20.66 -15.16
C PHE A 397 1.17 -20.47 -14.93
N SER A 398 2.00 -20.99 -15.84
CA SER A 398 3.44 -20.73 -15.86
C SER A 398 3.81 -20.18 -17.24
N PRO A 399 4.40 -18.98 -17.32
CA PRO A 399 4.90 -18.44 -18.59
C PRO A 399 6.20 -19.11 -19.04
N ASN A 400 6.87 -19.89 -18.18
CA ASN A 400 8.11 -20.57 -18.54
C ASN A 400 7.85 -21.61 -19.64
N GLY A 401 8.68 -21.60 -20.68
CA GLY A 401 8.50 -22.47 -21.84
C GLY A 401 7.40 -22.01 -22.79
N THR A 402 6.97 -20.75 -22.71
CA THR A 402 6.01 -20.16 -23.65
C THR A 402 6.62 -19.00 -24.45
N ARG A 403 6.06 -18.73 -25.63
CA ARG A 403 6.30 -17.53 -26.44
C ARG A 403 4.96 -16.87 -26.72
N ILE A 404 4.85 -15.57 -26.46
CA ILE A 404 3.61 -14.82 -26.65
C ILE A 404 3.68 -13.99 -27.93
N GLU A 405 2.59 -13.96 -28.68
CA GLU A 405 2.43 -13.17 -29.90
C GLU A 405 1.17 -12.31 -29.78
N GLU A 406 1.23 -11.06 -30.20
CA GLU A 406 0.06 -10.21 -30.26
C GLU A 406 -0.64 -10.37 -31.62
N LEU A 407 -1.91 -10.78 -31.59
CA LEU A 407 -2.73 -10.95 -32.80
C LEU A 407 -3.41 -9.63 -33.18
N SER A 408 -3.86 -8.88 -32.18
CA SER A 408 -4.41 -7.53 -32.26
C SER A 408 -4.40 -6.90 -30.86
N PRO A 409 -4.59 -5.58 -30.69
CA PRO A 409 -4.55 -4.94 -29.37
C PRO A 409 -5.45 -5.66 -28.34
N GLY A 410 -4.84 -6.15 -27.26
CA GLY A 410 -5.51 -6.89 -26.19
C GLY A 410 -5.90 -8.33 -26.52
N ARG A 411 -5.54 -8.87 -27.69
CA ARG A 411 -5.73 -10.28 -28.09
C ARG A 411 -4.39 -10.91 -28.42
N LEU A 412 -3.95 -11.84 -27.58
CA LEU A 412 -2.63 -12.45 -27.69
C LEU A 412 -2.77 -13.98 -27.83
N ARG A 413 -1.76 -14.60 -28.44
CA ARG A 413 -1.59 -16.05 -28.51
C ARG A 413 -0.38 -16.47 -27.70
N VAL A 414 -0.59 -17.39 -26.77
CA VAL A 414 0.47 -18.06 -26.02
C VAL A 414 0.80 -19.36 -26.75
N HIS A 415 2.03 -19.46 -27.26
CA HIS A 415 2.59 -20.66 -27.87
C HIS A 415 3.37 -21.45 -26.82
N TYR A 416 3.03 -22.71 -26.58
CA TYR A 416 3.77 -23.61 -25.70
C TYR A 416 4.92 -24.25 -26.50
N LEU A 417 6.16 -23.99 -26.10
CA LEU A 417 7.36 -24.53 -26.77
C LEU A 417 7.59 -26.01 -26.42
N SER A 418 7.01 -26.47 -25.31
CA SER A 418 6.88 -27.86 -24.92
C SER A 418 5.64 -28.04 -24.03
N GLY A 419 5.07 -29.24 -24.01
CA GLY A 419 3.86 -29.53 -23.25
C GLY A 419 2.58 -28.98 -23.91
N SER A 420 1.54 -28.74 -23.13
CA SER A 420 0.25 -28.25 -23.61
C SER A 420 -0.43 -27.35 -22.57
N PRO A 421 -1.33 -26.43 -22.98
CA PRO A 421 -2.09 -25.61 -22.05
C PRO A 421 -2.86 -26.46 -21.03
N THR A 422 -2.80 -26.08 -19.75
CA THR A 422 -3.53 -26.75 -18.65
C THR A 422 -4.80 -26.00 -18.22
N LEU A 423 -4.96 -24.76 -18.70
CA LEU A 423 -6.11 -23.91 -18.42
C LEU A 423 -7.30 -24.29 -19.31
N LYS A 424 -8.46 -23.68 -19.08
CA LYS A 424 -9.69 -23.87 -19.87
C LYS A 424 -10.24 -22.53 -20.35
N PRO A 425 -10.90 -22.50 -21.53
CA PRO A 425 -11.65 -21.33 -21.96
C PRO A 425 -12.59 -20.80 -20.87
N GLY A 426 -12.63 -19.49 -20.70
CA GLY A 426 -13.42 -18.82 -19.65
C GLY A 426 -12.65 -18.55 -18.35
N GLN A 427 -11.58 -19.27 -18.06
CA GLN A 427 -10.76 -19.03 -16.86
C GLN A 427 -9.94 -17.75 -16.99
N VAL A 428 -9.68 -17.10 -15.86
CA VAL A 428 -8.92 -15.85 -15.76
C VAL A 428 -7.64 -16.10 -14.98
N VAL A 429 -6.50 -15.72 -15.56
CA VAL A 429 -5.22 -15.69 -14.86
C VAL A 429 -5.03 -14.32 -14.26
N GLN A 430 -4.87 -14.27 -12.94
CA GLN A 430 -4.58 -13.06 -12.16
C GLN A 430 -3.11 -13.09 -11.76
N ASN A 431 -2.37 -12.03 -12.07
CA ASN A 431 -0.93 -11.91 -11.85
C ASN A 431 -0.59 -10.60 -11.13
N ARG A 432 0.42 -10.63 -10.25
CA ARG A 432 0.84 -9.49 -9.44
C ARG A 432 2.32 -9.54 -9.11
N ASP A 433 2.89 -8.37 -8.85
CA ASP A 433 4.08 -8.22 -8.00
C ASP A 433 3.68 -8.47 -6.53
N ILE A 434 4.50 -9.22 -5.80
CA ILE A 434 4.27 -9.60 -4.40
C ILE A 434 4.86 -8.61 -3.40
N THR A 435 5.59 -7.59 -3.87
CA THR A 435 6.18 -6.56 -3.03
C THR A 435 5.07 -5.75 -2.34
N ARG A 436 4.96 -5.85 -1.01
CA ARG A 436 4.01 -5.07 -0.19
C ARG A 436 4.64 -3.71 0.12
N ASP A 437 4.54 -2.78 -0.81
CA ASP A 437 5.14 -1.44 -0.68
C ASP A 437 4.14 -0.30 -0.43
N CYS A 438 2.83 -0.56 -0.53
CA CYS A 438 1.79 0.46 -0.42
C CYS A 438 0.41 -0.15 -0.06
N VAL A 439 -0.58 0.71 0.21
CA VAL A 439 -1.96 0.35 0.59
C VAL A 439 -2.97 1.21 -0.15
N GLY A 440 -4.23 0.78 -0.21
CA GLY A 440 -5.34 1.60 -0.72
C GLY A 440 -5.67 2.76 0.20
N PHE A 441 -5.81 2.49 1.50
CA PHE A 441 -6.17 3.47 2.51
C PHE A 441 -5.36 3.26 3.77
N LEU A 442 -4.84 4.36 4.33
CA LEU A 442 -4.12 4.34 5.60
C LEU A 442 -4.88 5.15 6.64
N GLN A 443 -5.24 4.51 7.74
CA GLN A 443 -5.77 5.17 8.93
C GLN A 443 -4.77 4.94 10.05
N ARG A 444 -4.19 6.01 10.60
CA ARG A 444 -3.23 5.88 11.69
C ARG A 444 -3.41 6.91 12.77
N ASN A 445 -3.16 6.51 14.02
CA ASN A 445 -3.19 7.39 15.19
C ASN A 445 -4.49 8.23 15.28
N SER A 446 -5.59 7.66 14.81
CA SER A 446 -6.85 8.37 14.57
C SER A 446 -8.00 7.72 15.31
N ARG A 447 -9.08 8.47 15.52
CA ARG A 447 -10.26 7.92 16.19
C ARG A 447 -11.58 8.40 15.60
N ASN A 448 -12.63 7.63 15.87
CA ASN A 448 -13.99 7.92 15.43
C ASN A 448 -14.08 8.05 13.91
N LEU A 449 -13.60 7.03 13.19
CA LEU A 449 -13.61 6.98 11.73
C LEU A 449 -14.80 6.16 11.22
N LYS A 450 -15.56 6.72 10.29
CA LYS A 450 -16.82 6.14 9.80
C LYS A 450 -16.83 6.06 8.28
N TRP A 451 -17.19 4.90 7.75
CA TRP A 451 -17.47 4.65 6.35
C TRP A 451 -18.95 4.31 6.20
N LYS A 452 -19.61 4.94 5.24
CA LYS A 452 -21.02 4.74 4.97
C LYS A 452 -21.31 4.75 3.47
N ASP A 453 -21.95 3.69 2.96
CA ASP A 453 -22.41 3.65 1.56
C ASP A 453 -21.27 3.87 0.53
N CYS A 454 -20.06 3.39 0.83
CA CYS A 454 -18.90 3.53 -0.06
C CYS A 454 -18.68 2.26 -0.91
N SER A 455 -18.07 2.43 -2.08
CA SER A 455 -17.65 1.31 -2.94
C SER A 455 -16.17 1.40 -3.31
N ILE A 456 -15.48 0.27 -3.36
CA ILE A 456 -14.07 0.17 -3.77
C ILE A 456 -13.93 -0.95 -4.81
N HIS A 457 -13.43 -0.61 -5.99
CA HIS A 457 -13.40 -1.48 -7.16
C HIS A 457 -12.02 -1.93 -7.60
N ALA A 458 -10.96 -1.29 -7.11
CA ALA A 458 -9.58 -1.75 -7.24
C ALA A 458 -8.70 -1.12 -6.16
N ILE A 459 -7.68 -1.86 -5.72
CA ILE A 459 -6.71 -1.44 -4.72
C ILE A 459 -5.36 -2.08 -5.06
N HIS A 460 -4.30 -1.29 -4.96
CA HIS A 460 -2.94 -1.81 -4.92
C HIS A 460 -2.56 -2.18 -3.47
N GLY A 461 -2.00 -3.36 -3.26
CA GLY A 461 -1.47 -3.75 -1.94
C GLY A 461 -2.57 -4.28 -1.03
N MET A 462 -2.54 -3.86 0.24
CA MET A 462 -3.63 -4.06 1.20
C MET A 462 -4.72 -3.01 1.02
N GLY A 463 -5.93 -3.35 1.44
CA GLY A 463 -7.13 -2.54 1.38
C GLY A 463 -7.11 -1.34 2.31
N VAL A 464 -7.95 -1.38 3.35
CA VAL A 464 -7.98 -0.37 4.41
C VAL A 464 -7.14 -0.87 5.58
N VAL A 465 -5.94 -0.30 5.74
CA VAL A 465 -5.07 -0.57 6.89
C VAL A 465 -5.31 0.47 7.97
N SER A 466 -5.75 0.00 9.13
CA SER A 466 -5.95 0.81 10.33
C SER A 466 -4.94 0.40 11.38
N GLN A 467 -4.07 1.32 11.79
CA GLN A 467 -3.06 1.06 12.80
C GLN A 467 -3.12 2.08 13.93
N PHE A 468 -3.10 1.62 15.19
CA PHE A 468 -3.20 2.51 16.36
C PHE A 468 -4.41 3.46 16.28
N CYS A 469 -5.55 2.93 15.81
CA CYS A 469 -6.80 3.66 15.71
C CYS A 469 -7.81 3.24 16.78
N GLU A 470 -8.77 4.12 17.08
CA GLU A 470 -9.83 3.89 18.06
C GLU A 470 -11.22 4.17 17.49
N ASN A 471 -12.18 3.28 17.71
CA ASN A 471 -13.58 3.45 17.24
C ASN A 471 -13.71 3.59 15.71
N LEU A 472 -13.87 2.46 15.04
CA LEU A 472 -13.94 2.34 13.59
C LEU A 472 -15.29 1.73 13.19
N SER A 473 -15.98 2.32 12.23
CA SER A 473 -17.23 1.74 11.70
C SER A 473 -17.27 1.72 10.18
N PHE A 474 -17.64 0.57 9.64
CA PHE A 474 -17.86 0.34 8.21
C PHE A 474 -19.30 -0.14 8.03
N ASP A 475 -20.13 0.67 7.37
CA ASP A 475 -21.54 0.42 7.18
C ASP A 475 -21.88 0.46 5.68
N ARG A 476 -22.37 -0.67 5.15
CA ARG A 476 -22.66 -0.83 3.72
C ARG A 476 -21.46 -0.51 2.82
N LEU A 477 -20.27 -0.94 3.23
CA LEU A 477 -19.07 -0.89 2.39
C LEU A 477 -19.11 -2.05 1.38
N ASN A 478 -18.97 -1.72 0.10
CA ASN A 478 -18.88 -2.69 -0.99
C ASN A 478 -17.46 -2.70 -1.58
N VAL A 479 -16.68 -3.74 -1.27
CA VAL A 479 -15.34 -3.97 -1.85
C VAL A 479 -15.42 -5.16 -2.77
N ALA A 480 -15.50 -4.89 -4.07
CA ALA A 480 -15.61 -5.89 -5.12
C ALA A 480 -15.32 -5.26 -6.49
N PRO A 481 -14.86 -6.05 -7.48
CA PRO A 481 -14.75 -5.57 -8.85
C PRO A 481 -16.08 -4.99 -9.33
N ARG A 482 -16.00 -3.95 -10.16
CA ARG A 482 -17.19 -3.28 -10.69
C ARG A 482 -18.06 -4.29 -11.43
N LYS A 483 -19.36 -4.32 -11.12
CA LYS A 483 -20.33 -5.19 -11.80
C LYS A 483 -20.30 -4.92 -13.32
N GLY A 484 -20.14 -5.98 -14.11
CA GLY A 484 -20.05 -5.90 -15.57
C GLY A 484 -18.66 -5.54 -16.12
N SER A 485 -17.68 -5.24 -15.25
CA SER A 485 -16.28 -5.13 -15.65
C SER A 485 -15.69 -6.50 -15.96
N PRO A 486 -14.70 -6.62 -16.87
CA PRO A 486 -13.97 -7.86 -17.08
C PRO A 486 -13.05 -8.25 -15.90
N ARG A 487 -12.83 -7.33 -14.95
CA ARG A 487 -11.96 -7.54 -13.78
C ARG A 487 -12.59 -8.51 -12.80
N THR A 488 -11.76 -9.39 -12.24
CA THR A 488 -12.19 -10.43 -11.29
C THR A 488 -11.48 -10.34 -9.95
N ASN A 489 -10.51 -9.44 -9.80
CA ASN A 489 -9.83 -9.14 -8.54
C ASN A 489 -9.98 -7.66 -8.15
N VAL A 490 -10.13 -7.38 -6.85
CA VAL A 490 -10.18 -6.02 -6.28
C VAL A 490 -8.86 -5.63 -5.64
N THR A 491 -8.14 -6.58 -5.04
CA THR A 491 -6.91 -6.35 -4.32
C THR A 491 -6.15 -7.66 -4.14
N TRP A 492 -4.84 -7.59 -3.94
CA TRP A 492 -4.04 -8.80 -3.76
C TRP A 492 -3.67 -9.12 -2.31
N ALA A 493 -4.00 -8.26 -1.37
CA ALA A 493 -3.87 -8.52 0.06
C ALA A 493 -5.22 -8.31 0.79
N ASP A 494 -5.19 -8.07 2.09
CA ASP A 494 -6.38 -8.03 2.93
C ASP A 494 -7.33 -6.90 2.53
N ILE A 495 -8.64 -7.06 2.72
CA ILE A 495 -9.61 -5.97 2.46
C ILE A 495 -9.65 -4.97 3.64
N LEU A 496 -9.93 -5.44 4.85
CA LEU A 496 -9.92 -4.63 6.07
C LEU A 496 -8.90 -5.20 7.04
N HIS A 497 -7.88 -4.42 7.40
CA HIS A 497 -6.77 -4.88 8.22
C HIS A 497 -6.55 -3.94 9.41
N PHE A 498 -6.60 -4.48 10.63
CA PHE A 498 -6.58 -3.72 11.88
C PHE A 498 -5.43 -4.20 12.75
N SER A 499 -4.38 -3.38 12.87
CA SER A 499 -3.17 -3.69 13.63
C SER A 499 -3.03 -2.75 14.84
N GLY A 500 -3.09 -3.31 16.05
CA GLY A 500 -2.96 -2.54 17.29
C GLY A 500 -4.02 -1.45 17.45
N CYS A 501 -5.28 -1.74 17.11
CA CYS A 501 -6.41 -0.81 17.32
C CYS A 501 -7.07 -1.00 18.69
N LYS A 502 -7.90 -0.05 19.14
CA LYS A 502 -8.66 -0.16 20.40
C LYS A 502 -10.10 0.35 20.28
N GLY A 503 -10.85 0.27 21.39
CA GLY A 503 -12.24 0.69 21.41
C GLY A 503 -13.15 -0.32 20.69
N ARG A 504 -13.96 0.14 19.73
CA ARG A 504 -14.86 -0.73 18.97
C ARG A 504 -14.58 -0.69 17.47
N ILE A 505 -14.46 -1.85 16.85
CA ILE A 505 -14.51 -2.04 15.40
C ILE A 505 -15.88 -2.61 15.05
N SER A 506 -16.60 -1.96 14.13
CA SER A 506 -17.90 -2.43 13.64
C SER A 506 -17.91 -2.53 12.12
N VAL A 507 -18.30 -3.70 11.60
CA VAL A 507 -18.45 -3.95 10.15
C VAL A 507 -19.86 -4.48 9.92
N ARG A 508 -20.71 -3.71 9.23
CA ARG A 508 -22.13 -4.00 9.11
C ARG A 508 -22.62 -3.91 7.68
N ASP A 509 -23.36 -4.93 7.26
CA ASP A 509 -24.04 -4.99 5.96
C ASP A 509 -23.08 -4.75 4.78
N CYS A 510 -21.82 -5.18 4.94
CA CYS A 510 -20.77 -5.02 3.95
C CYS A 510 -20.76 -6.18 2.94
N PHE A 511 -20.18 -5.92 1.78
CA PHE A 511 -19.89 -6.93 0.77
C PHE A 511 -18.40 -6.91 0.47
N LEU A 512 -17.68 -7.95 0.89
CA LEU A 512 -16.21 -8.03 0.81
C LEU A 512 -15.83 -9.21 -0.10
N SER A 513 -15.27 -8.94 -1.28
CA SER A 513 -15.08 -9.97 -2.29
C SER A 513 -13.85 -9.77 -3.16
N ALA A 514 -13.34 -10.88 -3.70
CA ALA A 514 -12.35 -10.89 -4.78
C ALA A 514 -10.99 -10.27 -4.41
N ALA A 515 -10.59 -10.46 -3.15
CA ALA A 515 -9.22 -10.26 -2.71
C ALA A 515 -8.41 -11.55 -2.83
N HIS A 516 -7.08 -11.46 -2.90
CA HIS A 516 -6.22 -12.65 -2.80
C HIS A 516 -5.82 -13.02 -1.37
N ASP A 517 -6.15 -12.18 -0.40
CA ASP A 517 -5.94 -12.43 1.02
C ASP A 517 -7.25 -12.12 1.79
N ASP A 518 -7.18 -12.08 3.11
CA ASP A 518 -8.36 -12.08 3.99
C ASP A 518 -9.35 -10.92 3.78
N ALA A 519 -10.62 -11.18 4.04
CA ALA A 519 -11.61 -10.09 4.04
C ALA A 519 -11.48 -9.19 5.27
N ILE A 520 -11.19 -9.76 6.44
CA ILE A 520 -10.96 -9.01 7.68
C ILE A 520 -9.81 -9.67 8.45
N ASN A 521 -8.82 -8.88 8.86
CA ASN A 521 -7.80 -9.29 9.84
C ASN A 521 -7.77 -8.28 11.00
N VAL A 522 -7.90 -8.75 12.24
CA VAL A 522 -7.79 -7.95 13.48
C VAL A 522 -6.78 -8.60 14.41
N HIS A 523 -5.71 -7.88 14.74
CA HIS A 523 -4.67 -8.36 15.65
C HIS A 523 -3.92 -7.21 16.37
N GLY A 524 -3.18 -7.56 17.42
CA GLY A 524 -2.09 -6.75 17.97
C GLY A 524 -0.73 -7.23 17.44
N THR A 525 0.38 -6.75 18.01
CA THR A 525 1.72 -7.24 17.60
C THR A 525 2.50 -7.70 18.82
N HIS A 526 3.02 -8.92 18.77
CA HIS A 526 4.00 -9.41 19.72
C HIS A 526 5.37 -8.81 19.39
N LEU A 527 5.99 -8.11 20.33
CA LEU A 527 7.39 -7.71 20.20
C LEU A 527 8.25 -8.59 21.10
N ARG A 528 9.25 -9.26 20.51
CA ARG A 528 10.12 -10.18 21.26
C ARG A 528 10.97 -9.40 22.25
N ILE A 529 11.10 -9.90 23.48
CA ILE A 529 12.01 -9.35 24.49
C ILE A 529 13.42 -9.81 24.13
N VAL A 530 14.29 -8.86 23.76
CA VAL A 530 15.67 -9.17 23.32
C VAL A 530 16.71 -8.87 24.39
N GLN A 531 16.43 -7.99 25.35
CA GLN A 531 17.31 -7.66 26.46
C GLN A 531 16.53 -7.22 27.70
N GLN A 532 17.13 -7.37 28.88
CA GLN A 532 16.62 -6.80 30.14
C GLN A 532 17.76 -6.05 30.87
N PRO A 533 18.03 -4.79 30.51
CA PRO A 533 19.17 -4.03 31.06
C PRO A 533 19.01 -3.64 32.54
N ALA A 534 17.80 -3.70 33.11
CA ALA A 534 17.54 -3.44 34.52
C ALA A 534 16.29 -4.22 34.99
N PRO A 535 16.07 -4.43 36.31
CA PRO A 535 14.91 -5.18 36.80
C PRO A 535 13.58 -4.70 36.23
N ASN A 536 13.37 -3.39 36.07
CA ASN A 536 12.18 -2.77 35.51
C ASN A 536 12.37 -2.24 34.08
N LYS A 537 13.38 -2.70 33.33
CA LYS A 537 13.64 -2.23 31.97
C LYS A 537 13.86 -3.40 31.02
N VAL A 538 13.08 -3.43 29.94
CA VAL A 538 13.21 -4.43 28.85
C VAL A 538 13.45 -3.73 27.52
N VAL A 539 14.15 -4.39 26.61
CA VAL A 539 14.25 -4.00 25.21
C VAL A 539 13.44 -5.00 24.40
N VAL A 540 12.51 -4.49 23.60
CA VAL A 540 11.62 -5.28 22.75
C VAL A 540 11.89 -4.99 21.28
N GLN A 541 11.66 -5.97 20.42
CA GLN A 541 11.96 -5.89 19.00
C GLN A 541 10.80 -6.39 18.12
N PHE A 542 10.47 -5.62 17.08
CA PHE A 542 9.68 -6.08 15.94
C PHE A 542 10.43 -7.16 15.16
N MET A 543 9.85 -8.36 15.08
CA MET A 543 10.50 -9.50 14.45
C MET A 543 10.13 -9.68 12.98
N HIS A 544 8.87 -9.44 12.62
CA HIS A 544 8.41 -9.63 11.26
C HIS A 544 8.96 -8.52 10.32
N PRO A 545 9.54 -8.86 9.15
CA PRO A 545 10.13 -7.87 8.26
C PRO A 545 9.11 -6.88 7.68
N GLN A 546 7.82 -7.21 7.68
CA GLN A 546 6.76 -6.34 7.14
C GLN A 546 6.04 -5.51 8.22
N THR A 547 6.45 -5.58 9.48
CA THR A 547 5.80 -4.84 10.58
C THR A 547 6.86 -4.27 11.52
N PHE A 548 7.28 -3.03 11.26
CA PHE A 548 8.21 -2.28 12.11
C PHE A 548 8.12 -0.77 11.82
N GLY A 549 8.78 0.06 12.61
CA GLY A 549 8.86 1.52 12.45
C GLY A 549 7.65 2.30 12.97
N ILE A 550 6.68 1.56 13.52
CA ILE A 550 5.49 2.05 14.23
C ILE A 550 5.77 2.02 15.74
N ASP A 551 5.05 2.83 16.53
CA ASP A 551 5.45 3.07 17.92
C ASP A 551 5.19 1.90 18.87
N GLY A 552 4.30 0.94 18.58
CA GLY A 552 4.15 -0.31 19.35
C GLY A 552 3.56 -0.19 20.76
N PHE A 553 4.10 0.74 21.57
CA PHE A 553 3.81 0.99 22.98
C PHE A 553 3.88 2.49 23.28
N HIS A 554 3.07 2.93 24.24
CA HIS A 554 3.03 4.30 24.75
C HIS A 554 3.14 4.31 26.28
N PRO A 555 3.65 5.39 26.90
CA PRO A 555 3.55 5.57 28.34
C PRO A 555 2.11 5.42 28.83
N GLY A 556 1.91 4.58 29.83
CA GLY A 556 0.59 4.25 30.37
C GLY A 556 -0.06 3.00 29.76
N ASP A 557 0.51 2.38 28.73
CA ASP A 557 -0.02 1.12 28.19
C ASP A 557 0.18 -0.03 29.19
N GLU A 558 -0.89 -0.79 29.41
CA GLU A 558 -0.86 -2.11 30.03
C GLU A 558 -0.30 -3.16 29.05
N VAL A 559 0.56 -4.03 29.57
CA VAL A 559 1.26 -5.05 28.78
C VAL A 559 1.25 -6.39 29.50
N GLU A 560 1.30 -7.46 28.71
CA GLU A 560 1.49 -8.82 29.21
C GLU A 560 2.74 -9.47 28.61
N PHE A 561 3.41 -10.27 29.44
CA PHE A 561 4.57 -11.07 29.09
C PHE A 561 4.07 -12.44 28.61
N ILE A 562 4.42 -12.79 27.39
CA ILE A 562 3.85 -13.94 26.67
C ILE A 562 4.96 -14.95 26.40
N ARG A 563 4.70 -16.22 26.70
CA ARG A 563 5.59 -17.31 26.34
C ARG A 563 5.65 -17.46 24.82
N GLY A 564 6.85 -17.43 24.25
CA GLY A 564 6.98 -17.48 22.78
C GLY A 564 6.53 -18.81 22.16
N ASP A 565 6.58 -19.91 22.92
CA ASP A 565 6.27 -21.26 22.44
C ASP A 565 4.88 -21.77 22.83
N SER A 566 4.31 -21.29 23.94
CA SER A 566 2.97 -21.67 24.40
C SER A 566 1.91 -20.58 24.23
N LEU A 567 2.32 -19.32 23.98
CA LEU A 567 1.46 -18.13 23.85
C LEU A 567 0.62 -17.81 25.09
N VAL A 568 0.94 -18.45 26.22
CA VAL A 568 0.29 -18.18 27.52
C VAL A 568 0.98 -16.99 28.19
N SER A 569 0.16 -16.14 28.81
CA SER A 569 0.62 -15.02 29.62
C SER A 569 1.21 -15.50 30.95
N PHE A 570 2.38 -14.98 31.33
CA PHE A 570 3.07 -15.34 32.59
C PHE A 570 3.35 -14.14 33.51
N GLY A 571 2.87 -12.96 33.14
CA GLY A 571 2.99 -11.76 33.96
C GLY A 571 2.42 -10.53 33.28
N SER A 572 2.06 -9.53 34.06
CA SER A 572 1.54 -8.25 33.57
C SER A 572 2.32 -7.08 34.16
N ASN A 573 2.33 -5.97 33.43
CA ASN A 573 2.96 -4.74 33.87
C ASN A 573 2.34 -3.54 33.16
N LYS A 574 2.88 -2.36 33.45
CA LYS A 574 2.48 -1.10 32.81
C LYS A 574 3.72 -0.35 32.36
N VAL A 575 3.68 0.16 31.14
CA VAL A 575 4.75 0.97 30.57
C VAL A 575 4.75 2.33 31.25
N GLN A 576 5.88 2.69 31.85
CA GLN A 576 6.10 4.01 32.44
C GLN A 576 6.75 4.96 31.41
N LYS A 577 7.70 4.47 30.63
CA LYS A 577 8.44 5.26 29.63
C LYS A 577 8.81 4.37 28.44
N VAL A 578 8.83 4.98 27.26
CA VAL A 578 9.27 4.37 26.00
C VAL A 578 10.44 5.18 25.44
N ASP A 579 11.54 4.51 25.15
CA ASP A 579 12.70 5.06 24.44
C ASP A 579 12.85 4.28 23.12
N ARG A 580 12.49 4.90 21.98
CA ARG A 580 12.73 4.31 20.65
C ARG A 580 14.24 4.27 20.38
N LEU A 581 14.77 3.08 20.13
CA LEU A 581 16.20 2.88 19.89
C LEU A 581 16.51 2.94 18.39
N ASP A 582 15.67 2.29 17.59
CA ASP A 582 15.68 2.31 16.13
C ASP A 582 14.26 1.97 15.63
N ASP A 583 14.09 1.73 14.32
CA ASP A 583 12.77 1.41 13.76
C ASP A 583 12.25 0.02 14.16
N ARG A 584 13.11 -0.87 14.66
CA ARG A 584 12.74 -2.22 15.12
C ARG A 584 12.74 -2.36 16.63
N LYS A 585 13.54 -1.59 17.35
CA LYS A 585 13.78 -1.77 18.78
C LYS A 585 13.34 -0.59 19.62
N MET A 586 12.80 -0.92 20.79
CA MET A 586 12.38 0.06 21.79
C MET A 586 12.77 -0.43 23.18
N ALA A 587 13.26 0.47 24.03
CA ALA A 587 13.45 0.20 25.45
C ALA A 587 12.24 0.70 26.24
N LEU A 588 11.65 -0.18 27.04
CA LEU A 588 10.50 0.10 27.88
C LEU A 588 10.94 0.11 29.34
N THR A 589 10.70 1.23 30.02
CA THR A 589 10.73 1.26 31.49
C THR A 589 9.35 0.92 32.02
N LEU A 590 9.28 -0.05 32.91
CA LEU A 590 8.07 -0.61 33.48
C LEU A 590 7.83 -0.07 34.89
N GLN A 591 6.57 -0.01 35.31
CA GLN A 591 6.20 0.45 36.65
C GLN A 591 6.66 -0.49 37.77
N LYS A 592 6.74 -1.79 37.49
CA LYS A 592 7.23 -2.83 38.40
C LYS A 592 8.39 -3.58 37.76
N PRO A 593 9.24 -4.30 38.53
CA PRO A 593 10.18 -5.25 37.94
C PRO A 593 9.48 -6.21 36.96
N ALA A 594 10.16 -6.56 35.87
CA ALA A 594 9.72 -7.60 34.95
C ALA A 594 9.65 -8.96 35.68
N PRO A 595 8.71 -9.85 35.29
CA PRO A 595 8.63 -11.20 35.86
C PRO A 595 9.93 -11.97 35.65
N SER A 596 10.29 -12.81 36.62
CA SER A 596 11.46 -13.68 36.53
C SER A 596 11.28 -14.77 35.46
N GLY A 597 12.38 -15.29 34.92
CA GLY A 597 12.34 -16.44 34.00
C GLY A 597 11.88 -16.10 32.59
N ILE A 598 12.22 -14.93 32.07
CA ILE A 598 12.06 -14.57 30.65
C ILE A 598 12.92 -15.54 29.81
N ARG A 599 12.32 -16.16 28.80
CA ARG A 599 12.97 -17.07 27.85
C ARG A 599 13.34 -16.32 26.55
N PRO A 600 14.29 -16.83 25.73
CA PRO A 600 14.76 -16.13 24.53
C PRO A 600 13.70 -15.82 23.46
N THR A 601 12.60 -16.56 23.44
CA THR A 601 11.50 -16.40 22.48
C THR A 601 10.32 -15.62 23.05
N ASP A 602 10.34 -15.28 24.34
CA ASP A 602 9.22 -14.60 24.98
C ASP A 602 9.00 -13.21 24.40
N ALA A 603 7.74 -12.83 24.31
CA ALA A 603 7.31 -11.58 23.72
C ALA A 603 6.51 -10.74 24.72
N LEU A 604 6.31 -9.48 24.35
CA LEU A 604 5.45 -8.55 25.05
C LEU A 604 4.27 -8.22 24.13
N GLU A 605 3.06 -8.36 24.67
CA GLU A 605 1.81 -7.93 24.04
C GLU A 605 1.34 -6.61 24.64
N ASN A 606 0.88 -5.69 23.79
CA ASN A 606 0.19 -4.47 24.24
C ASN A 606 -1.33 -4.73 24.40
N VAL A 607 -1.77 -4.98 25.63
CA VAL A 607 -3.17 -5.33 25.89
C VAL A 607 -4.11 -4.12 25.97
N THR A 608 -3.56 -2.91 26.02
CA THR A 608 -4.32 -1.65 25.93
C THR A 608 -4.89 -1.45 24.53
N TRP A 609 -4.10 -1.81 23.52
CA TRP A 609 -4.46 -1.68 22.11
C TRP A 609 -5.11 -2.96 21.57
N THR A 610 -6.20 -3.34 22.22
CA THR A 610 -7.05 -4.47 21.82
C THR A 610 -8.50 -3.99 21.63
N PRO A 611 -9.13 -4.19 20.45
CA PRO A 611 -10.48 -3.68 20.19
C PRO A 611 -11.54 -4.74 20.46
N SER A 612 -12.74 -4.31 20.89
CA SER A 612 -13.95 -5.13 20.71
C SER A 612 -14.35 -5.13 19.23
N VAL A 613 -14.89 -6.24 18.74
CA VAL A 613 -15.22 -6.41 17.32
C VAL A 613 -16.67 -6.87 17.16
N HIS A 614 -17.40 -6.23 16.25
CA HIS A 614 -18.73 -6.65 15.85
C HIS A 614 -18.88 -6.66 14.34
N VAL A 615 -19.06 -7.84 13.77
CA VAL A 615 -19.32 -8.04 12.35
C VAL A 615 -20.73 -8.58 12.17
N SER A 616 -21.57 -7.90 11.40
CA SER A 616 -22.95 -8.33 11.16
C SER A 616 -23.41 -8.17 9.72
N GLY A 617 -24.26 -9.09 9.23
CA GLY A 617 -24.91 -8.95 7.93
C GLY A 617 -23.96 -8.92 6.72
N THR A 618 -22.69 -9.28 6.93
CA THR A 618 -21.63 -9.11 5.93
C THR A 618 -21.50 -10.37 5.07
N THR A 619 -21.30 -10.18 3.76
CA THR A 619 -21.05 -11.29 2.82
C THR A 619 -19.61 -11.29 2.35
N VAL A 620 -18.98 -12.47 2.38
CA VAL A 620 -17.62 -12.74 1.95
C VAL A 620 -17.62 -13.80 0.85
N ARG A 621 -16.98 -13.53 -0.29
CA ARG A 621 -16.81 -14.52 -1.37
C ARG A 621 -15.61 -14.26 -2.27
N HIS A 622 -15.18 -15.29 -3.01
CA HIS A 622 -14.04 -15.22 -3.93
C HIS A 622 -12.74 -14.82 -3.21
N ILE A 623 -12.49 -15.43 -2.06
CA ILE A 623 -11.27 -15.25 -1.26
C ILE A 623 -10.52 -16.57 -1.22
N PRO A 624 -9.29 -16.69 -1.78
CA PRO A 624 -8.54 -17.94 -1.78
C PRO A 624 -7.89 -18.25 -0.42
N THR A 625 -7.91 -17.29 0.53
CA THR A 625 -7.41 -17.44 1.91
C THR A 625 -8.58 -17.47 2.91
N ARG A 626 -8.42 -16.88 4.11
CA ARG A 626 -9.44 -16.91 5.15
C ARG A 626 -10.54 -15.91 4.85
N GLY A 627 -11.74 -16.16 5.38
CA GLY A 627 -12.77 -15.13 5.43
C GLY A 627 -12.34 -14.04 6.41
N PHE A 628 -12.39 -14.36 7.70
CA PHE A 628 -11.94 -13.48 8.78
C PHE A 628 -10.82 -14.15 9.60
N LEU A 629 -9.77 -13.40 9.91
CA LEU A 629 -8.80 -13.68 10.97
C LEU A 629 -9.06 -12.71 12.13
N LEU A 630 -9.55 -13.21 13.27
CA LEU A 630 -10.00 -12.36 14.38
C LEU A 630 -9.31 -12.75 15.68
N THR A 631 -8.33 -11.94 16.10
CA THR A 631 -7.48 -12.20 17.26
C THR A 631 -7.46 -10.95 18.16
N THR A 632 -8.30 -10.96 19.20
CA THR A 632 -8.38 -9.87 20.16
C THR A 632 -8.96 -10.32 21.49
N ARG A 633 -8.50 -9.68 22.56
CA ARG A 633 -8.85 -10.00 23.95
C ARG A 633 -10.24 -9.51 24.35
N ARG A 634 -10.75 -8.50 23.66
CA ARG A 634 -12.06 -7.89 23.97
C ARG A 634 -13.18 -8.66 23.26
N PRO A 635 -14.45 -8.47 23.66
CA PRO A 635 -15.56 -9.22 23.07
C PRO A 635 -15.62 -9.14 21.55
N VAL A 636 -15.78 -10.30 20.92
CA VAL A 636 -15.98 -10.46 19.47
C VAL A 636 -17.34 -11.07 19.20
N VAL A 637 -18.12 -10.44 18.31
CA VAL A 637 -19.39 -10.97 17.82
C VAL A 637 -19.38 -11.01 16.30
N VAL A 638 -19.57 -12.19 15.72
CA VAL A 638 -19.76 -12.41 14.28
C VAL A 638 -21.14 -13.00 14.08
N GLU A 639 -22.06 -12.25 13.47
CA GLU A 639 -23.44 -12.69 13.34
C GLU A 639 -24.10 -12.42 12.00
N ASN A 640 -24.97 -13.34 11.57
CA ASN A 640 -25.76 -13.20 10.35
C ASN A 640 -24.91 -12.91 9.10
N CYS A 641 -23.66 -13.37 9.08
CA CYS A 641 -22.75 -13.24 7.94
C CYS A 641 -22.88 -14.43 6.99
N ARG A 642 -22.44 -14.24 5.75
CA ARG A 642 -22.42 -15.28 4.70
C ARG A 642 -21.01 -15.44 4.16
N PHE A 643 -20.45 -16.64 4.26
CA PHE A 643 -19.14 -16.98 3.70
C PHE A 643 -19.33 -17.97 2.57
N ILE A 644 -18.78 -17.68 1.40
CA ILE A 644 -18.99 -18.47 0.19
C ILE A 644 -17.63 -18.82 -0.41
N ARG A 645 -17.30 -20.11 -0.37
CA ARG A 645 -16.15 -20.71 -1.06
C ARG A 645 -14.82 -20.04 -0.74
N THR A 646 -14.57 -19.74 0.53
CA THR A 646 -13.23 -19.33 0.97
C THR A 646 -12.24 -20.48 0.78
N GLY A 647 -11.00 -20.18 0.36
CA GLY A 647 -9.97 -21.19 0.10
C GLY A 647 -9.23 -21.68 1.36
N MET A 648 -9.35 -20.94 2.47
CA MET A 648 -8.98 -21.35 3.84
C MET A 648 -10.22 -21.17 4.76
N PRO A 649 -10.12 -21.36 6.10
CA PRO A 649 -11.28 -21.26 6.99
C PRO A 649 -12.10 -19.98 6.77
N GLY A 650 -13.42 -20.09 6.85
CA GLY A 650 -14.30 -18.93 6.85
C GLY A 650 -13.98 -18.00 8.03
N ILE A 651 -13.67 -18.57 9.19
CA ILE A 651 -13.15 -17.84 10.35
C ILE A 651 -11.95 -18.60 10.92
N LEU A 652 -10.82 -17.91 11.04
CA LEU A 652 -9.63 -18.36 11.74
C LEU A 652 -9.44 -17.52 13.02
N VAL A 653 -9.18 -18.21 14.12
CA VAL A 653 -8.75 -17.62 15.38
C VAL A 653 -7.33 -18.12 15.63
N GLU A 654 -6.36 -17.22 15.51
CA GLU A 654 -4.93 -17.49 15.62
C GLU A 654 -4.32 -16.65 16.75
N ASP A 655 -3.04 -16.88 17.01
CA ASP A 655 -2.14 -16.06 17.83
C ASP A 655 -0.75 -16.63 17.49
N ASP A 656 0.25 -15.80 17.23
CA ASP A 656 1.57 -16.31 16.88
C ASP A 656 2.71 -15.38 17.34
N ALA A 657 3.77 -15.96 17.90
CA ALA A 657 4.98 -15.25 18.31
C ALA A 657 6.25 -15.82 17.64
N SER A 658 6.08 -16.42 16.46
CA SER A 658 7.15 -17.16 15.77
C SER A 658 7.27 -16.81 14.29
N GLY A 659 6.16 -16.55 13.60
CA GLY A 659 6.09 -16.24 12.18
C GLY A 659 5.73 -14.78 11.93
N TRP A 660 4.44 -14.46 11.95
CA TRP A 660 3.89 -13.11 11.70
C TRP A 660 3.99 -12.19 12.91
N TYR A 661 4.10 -12.75 14.12
CA TYR A 661 4.09 -12.01 15.39
C TYR A 661 2.77 -11.25 15.62
N GLU A 662 1.66 -11.80 15.13
CA GLU A 662 0.33 -11.24 15.32
C GLU A 662 -0.23 -11.73 16.66
N SER A 663 -0.41 -10.80 17.60
CA SER A 663 -0.94 -11.11 18.93
C SER A 663 -2.46 -11.02 18.95
N GLY A 664 -3.10 -11.68 19.90
CA GLY A 664 -4.50 -11.39 20.19
C GLY A 664 -5.27 -12.56 20.75
N MET A 665 -4.89 -13.06 21.92
CA MET A 665 -5.62 -14.16 22.55
C MET A 665 -7.11 -13.84 22.73
N VAL A 666 -7.99 -14.63 22.11
CA VAL A 666 -9.44 -14.49 22.28
C VAL A 666 -9.88 -14.92 23.69
N LYS A 667 -10.58 -14.04 24.39
CA LYS A 667 -11.16 -14.29 25.73
C LYS A 667 -12.68 -14.31 25.76
N ASP A 668 -13.33 -13.82 24.71
CA ASP A 668 -14.78 -13.81 24.61
C ASP A 668 -15.22 -13.67 23.15
N MET A 669 -15.74 -14.73 22.55
CA MET A 669 -16.20 -14.70 21.15
C MET A 669 -17.53 -15.43 20.98
N THR A 670 -18.42 -14.83 20.19
CA THR A 670 -19.67 -15.44 19.75
C THR A 670 -19.77 -15.42 18.23
N ILE A 671 -19.88 -16.59 17.63
CA ILE A 671 -20.10 -16.80 16.20
C ILE A 671 -21.50 -17.40 16.05
N ARG A 672 -22.48 -16.60 15.59
CA ARG A 672 -23.88 -17.04 15.57
C ARG A 672 -24.69 -16.69 14.32
N GLY A 673 -25.61 -17.57 13.93
CA GLY A 673 -26.53 -17.28 12.82
C GLY A 673 -25.85 -17.10 11.45
N ASN A 674 -24.59 -17.49 11.32
CA ASN A 674 -23.84 -17.34 10.07
C ASN A 674 -24.14 -18.51 9.12
N THR A 675 -23.98 -18.27 7.82
CA THR A 675 -24.07 -19.32 6.79
C THR A 675 -22.72 -19.49 6.10
N PHE A 676 -22.19 -20.70 6.11
CA PHE A 676 -20.96 -21.07 5.43
C PHE A 676 -21.28 -22.01 4.27
N VAL A 677 -20.91 -21.60 3.05
CA VAL A 677 -21.20 -22.32 1.80
C VAL A 677 -19.90 -22.77 1.18
N GLU A 678 -19.62 -24.07 1.26
CA GLU A 678 -18.49 -24.70 0.55
C GLU A 678 -17.14 -24.04 0.83
N CYS A 679 -16.95 -23.49 2.02
CA CYS A 679 -15.66 -23.01 2.50
C CYS A 679 -14.66 -24.16 2.61
N ALA A 680 -13.36 -23.85 2.62
CA ALA A 680 -12.36 -24.81 3.04
C ALA A 680 -12.58 -25.22 4.50
N GLU A 681 -12.19 -26.44 4.81
CA GLU A 681 -12.48 -27.11 6.07
C GLU A 681 -11.16 -27.39 6.81
N PRO A 682 -11.05 -27.17 8.14
CA PRO A 682 -12.10 -26.74 9.06
C PRO A 682 -12.65 -25.34 8.74
N VAL A 683 -13.97 -25.18 8.75
CA VAL A 683 -14.64 -23.91 8.37
C VAL A 683 -14.43 -22.82 9.41
N ILE A 684 -14.57 -23.17 10.69
CA ILE A 684 -14.14 -22.36 11.83
C ILE A 684 -12.95 -23.10 12.45
N HIS A 685 -11.79 -22.45 12.47
CA HIS A 685 -10.56 -23.03 12.99
C HIS A 685 -10.03 -22.16 14.13
N ILE A 686 -9.97 -22.73 15.33
CA ILE A 686 -9.31 -22.11 16.48
C ILE A 686 -7.96 -22.80 16.61
N ASN A 687 -6.90 -22.11 16.21
CA ASN A 687 -5.59 -22.71 16.01
C ASN A 687 -4.48 -21.69 16.24
N PRO A 688 -4.20 -21.32 17.50
CA PRO A 688 -3.03 -20.52 17.81
C PRO A 688 -1.76 -21.30 17.45
N HIS A 689 -0.72 -20.62 17.00
CA HIS A 689 0.54 -21.24 16.60
C HIS A 689 1.44 -21.53 17.81
N ALA A 690 0.86 -22.18 18.82
CA ALA A 690 1.57 -22.68 20.00
C ALA A 690 2.24 -24.03 19.66
N THR A 691 3.53 -24.13 19.90
CA THR A 691 4.31 -25.37 19.70
C THR A 691 4.37 -26.24 20.95
N LYS A 692 3.99 -25.68 22.11
CA LYS A 692 3.90 -26.38 23.40
C LYS A 692 2.60 -26.03 24.11
N SER A 693 2.10 -26.97 24.91
CA SER A 693 0.95 -26.72 25.79
C SER A 693 1.44 -26.38 27.20
N GLU A 694 1.21 -25.13 27.63
CA GLU A 694 1.35 -24.70 29.04
C GLU A 694 0.02 -24.16 29.61
N GLY A 695 -1.08 -24.33 28.86
CA GLY A 695 -2.41 -23.81 29.18
C GLY A 695 -3.19 -23.42 27.92
N PRO A 696 -4.47 -23.03 28.05
CA PRO A 696 -5.26 -22.52 26.94
C PRO A 696 -4.80 -21.11 26.55
N VAL A 697 -4.62 -20.88 25.26
CA VAL A 697 -4.36 -19.56 24.67
C VAL A 697 -5.69 -18.81 24.57
N HIS A 698 -6.64 -19.42 23.85
CA HIS A 698 -7.99 -18.89 23.66
C HIS A 698 -8.97 -19.46 24.67
N SER A 699 -10.06 -18.73 24.93
CA SER A 699 -11.05 -19.13 25.92
C SER A 699 -12.43 -18.58 25.61
N ASN A 700 -13.47 -19.28 26.08
CA ASN A 700 -14.85 -18.78 26.12
C ASN A 700 -15.40 -18.38 24.73
N ILE A 701 -15.37 -19.35 23.81
CA ILE A 701 -15.84 -19.22 22.42
C ILE A 701 -17.16 -19.98 22.24
N ARG A 702 -18.19 -19.31 21.73
CA ARG A 702 -19.53 -19.86 21.48
C ARG A 702 -19.82 -19.87 19.99
N ILE A 703 -20.14 -21.05 19.46
CA ILE A 703 -20.47 -21.27 18.04
C ILE A 703 -21.90 -21.80 17.98
N GLU A 704 -22.84 -20.91 17.68
CA GLU A 704 -24.27 -21.14 17.93
C GLU A 704 -25.16 -20.89 16.71
N ASN A 705 -26.06 -21.82 16.41
CA ASN A 705 -27.12 -21.60 15.41
C ASN A 705 -26.59 -21.19 14.01
N ASN A 706 -25.40 -21.66 13.64
CA ASN A 706 -24.83 -21.44 12.31
C ASN A 706 -25.27 -22.57 11.36
N ARG A 707 -25.23 -22.29 10.06
CA ARG A 707 -25.51 -23.27 9.01
C ARG A 707 -24.24 -23.54 8.19
N PHE A 708 -23.82 -24.79 8.15
CA PHE A 708 -22.64 -25.26 7.43
C PHE A 708 -23.05 -26.13 6.24
N GLU A 709 -22.79 -25.68 5.03
CA GLU A 709 -22.78 -26.50 3.82
C GLU A 709 -21.35 -26.91 3.50
N LEU A 710 -21.02 -28.15 3.81
CA LEU A 710 -19.68 -28.72 3.81
C LEU A 710 -19.40 -29.48 2.50
N LYS A 711 -18.14 -29.43 2.05
CA LYS A 711 -17.61 -30.27 0.96
C LYS A 711 -17.49 -31.73 1.40
N GLY A 712 -17.34 -31.97 2.69
CA GLY A 712 -17.45 -33.32 3.26
C GLY A 712 -16.65 -33.57 4.53
N GLY A 713 -15.97 -32.58 5.11
CA GLY A 713 -15.07 -32.73 6.24
C GLY A 713 -15.54 -32.00 7.49
N THR A 714 -14.70 -31.12 8.03
CA THR A 714 -14.84 -30.57 9.40
C THR A 714 -15.46 -29.17 9.38
N ALA A 715 -16.51 -28.94 10.17
CA ALA A 715 -17.08 -27.61 10.36
C ALA A 715 -16.29 -26.80 11.38
N VAL A 716 -15.98 -27.38 12.55
CA VAL A 716 -15.31 -26.69 13.65
C VAL A 716 -14.15 -27.54 14.13
N ARG A 717 -12.96 -26.94 14.21
CA ARG A 717 -11.79 -27.53 14.87
C ARG A 717 -11.18 -26.56 15.87
N SER A 718 -10.80 -27.05 17.04
CA SER A 718 -10.18 -26.25 18.09
C SER A 718 -8.93 -26.89 18.68
N HIS A 719 -7.91 -26.07 18.89
CA HIS A 719 -6.62 -26.37 19.52
C HIS A 719 -6.29 -25.34 20.60
N HIS A 720 -5.63 -25.76 21.68
CA HIS A 720 -5.13 -24.87 22.75
C HIS A 720 -6.16 -23.83 23.23
N ALA A 721 -7.42 -24.24 23.39
CA ALA A 721 -8.51 -23.37 23.81
C ALA A 721 -9.40 -24.06 24.84
N ASP A 722 -9.87 -23.32 25.85
CA ASP A 722 -10.83 -23.83 26.83
C ASP A 722 -12.23 -23.22 26.63
N LYS A 723 -13.24 -23.89 27.18
CA LYS A 723 -14.64 -23.43 27.18
C LYS A 723 -15.19 -23.10 25.79
N VAL A 724 -14.84 -23.92 24.80
CA VAL A 724 -15.41 -23.85 23.46
C VAL A 724 -16.75 -24.61 23.44
N THR A 725 -17.83 -23.89 23.16
CA THR A 725 -19.19 -24.45 23.10
C THR A 725 -19.72 -24.42 21.67
N VAL A 726 -20.22 -25.55 21.19
CA VAL A 726 -20.86 -25.69 19.88
C VAL A 726 -22.29 -26.17 20.10
N LYS A 727 -23.29 -25.42 19.63
CA LYS A 727 -24.70 -25.75 19.90
C LYS A 727 -25.66 -25.23 18.83
N GLY A 728 -26.69 -26.02 18.52
CA GLY A 728 -27.82 -25.59 17.68
C GLY A 728 -27.46 -25.36 16.21
N ASN A 729 -26.27 -25.79 15.78
CA ASN A 729 -25.81 -25.61 14.41
C ASN A 729 -26.44 -26.67 13.48
N THR A 730 -26.59 -26.31 12.20
CA THR A 730 -27.06 -27.23 11.14
C THR A 730 -25.90 -27.60 10.23
N TYR A 731 -25.73 -28.90 9.97
CA TYR A 731 -24.66 -29.43 9.12
C TYR A 731 -25.23 -30.16 7.90
N ILE A 732 -24.80 -29.76 6.72
CA ILE A 732 -25.16 -30.38 5.45
C ILE A 732 -23.87 -30.81 4.77
N ARG A 733 -23.63 -32.12 4.65
CA ARG A 733 -22.47 -32.69 3.95
C ARG A 733 -22.94 -33.26 2.63
N GLN A 734 -22.37 -32.77 1.52
CA GLN A 734 -22.70 -33.26 0.17
C GLN A 734 -24.23 -33.29 -0.08
N GLY A 735 -24.92 -32.23 0.34
CA GLY A 735 -26.37 -32.07 0.16
C GLY A 735 -27.26 -32.85 1.16
N LYS A 736 -26.69 -33.57 2.14
CA LYS A 736 -27.46 -34.36 3.13
C LYS A 736 -27.23 -33.85 4.56
N PRO A 737 -28.25 -33.88 5.43
CA PRO A 737 -28.08 -33.59 6.86
C PRO A 737 -27.02 -34.50 7.50
N SER A 738 -26.22 -33.96 8.42
CA SER A 738 -25.19 -34.70 9.17
C SER A 738 -25.24 -34.37 10.66
N ALA A 739 -24.77 -35.29 11.51
CA ALA A 739 -24.74 -35.09 12.95
C ALA A 739 -23.53 -34.24 13.38
N GLU A 740 -23.69 -33.48 14.47
CA GLU A 740 -22.65 -32.60 15.01
C GLU A 740 -21.33 -33.34 15.32
N LYS A 741 -21.43 -34.52 15.95
CA LYS A 741 -20.28 -35.37 16.30
C LYS A 741 -19.40 -35.74 15.10
N ASP A 742 -19.97 -35.76 13.89
CA ASP A 742 -19.22 -36.13 12.68
C ASP A 742 -18.45 -34.93 12.11
N CYS A 743 -18.85 -33.70 12.47
CA CYS A 743 -18.39 -32.45 11.87
C CYS A 743 -17.53 -31.59 12.82
N VAL A 744 -17.49 -31.89 14.12
CA VAL A 744 -16.87 -31.07 15.16
C VAL A 744 -15.72 -31.81 15.85
N ARG A 745 -14.58 -31.15 16.01
CA ARG A 745 -13.39 -31.66 16.72
C ARG A 745 -12.90 -30.59 17.72
N ILE A 746 -13.15 -30.79 19.00
CA ILE A 746 -12.68 -29.89 20.06
C ILE A 746 -11.64 -30.67 20.86
N ASP A 747 -10.39 -30.21 20.82
CA ASP A 747 -9.34 -30.79 21.64
C ASP A 747 -9.53 -30.31 23.09
N SER A 748 -9.42 -31.23 24.03
CA SER A 748 -9.65 -31.00 25.48
C SER A 748 -8.44 -30.40 26.17
#